data_AF-A0A1Y4S1F6-F1
#
_entry.id   AF-A0A1Y4S1F6-F1
#
_cell.length_a   1.000
_cell.length_b   1.000
_cell.length_c   1.000
_cell.angle_alpha   90.00
_cell.angle_beta   90.00
_cell.angle_gamma   90.00
#
_symmetry.space_group_name_H-M   'P 1'
#
loop_
_entity.id
_entity.type
_entity.pdbx_description
1 polymer ?
#
loop_
_entity_poly.entity_id
_entity_poly.type
_entity_poly.pdbx_seq_one_letter_code
_entity_poly.pdbx_strand_id
1 'polypeptide(L)'
;MFYGFVITEAGNSLLASMVAGQTLTITKAVMGEGTADNAEAARQLTNLITPGPEATSTTPTVDGNAVNMIVEYRSDLNGGLQEGFWIGEFGIFGKVGDGAETMIGYGSLGDAKQYVSAYVSGTAPDVRRYPVSITVTTGIQVDVNYPAEAWMTAEDVADYFNETLKPDLEDGLQDLIDEHNEDPDAHGGALADKQDKIEVEGILKGTKTTTEEGDTYSVGPATPGSDYQAPTNTLTAAQAMTTQDLIPFYDVTNNQHKRTTLQALKEAIGVQSPAINVTTCAGASVTCSDGVTTLEGTGSTEFELPNVGNWTVTAQLNGESVSEVVNVSGALLYEVDLMITSGIAVTTQPTKTTYFIGEAFDPTGMVVTATFADDTTADVTEDCTFSPETMAAGTQSVTITYVRAGVTKTATVAVAVRTLDHIAVTTPPSKTAYKYGETFQPAGMVVTAYYTDETSRAVTGYTYSPTGALAMNNTTITISYTEGSVTKQTTQAITVAKVLASIEITTPPTKTAYFSGETFNPAGMVVTAHYNDGSSAAVSGYTYSPNGALAAGNNTITVSYSEGGVTKTDTQAITVTTISNTLNSNSWATIKAVSDAGQGDNYWDVGDTKAITINGNVGNTNFSNLSINVYIIGFNHNSAREGNNRIHFKIGKIGGTQVALCDAQYQTSQSNNGYFNMNPNNSNSGGWANSYHRRTLLGNTGTPTSPPSNSLLAALPADLRAVMKAVTKYSDNTGGGSNTASYVTSTTDYLFELAEFEYHGARTYANSAEQNYQQQYAYYQAGNSKIHYKHNATGTAAGVWCRSVNAGGTYGFCLVYTNGGANNYSAYYSWGVAPGFAA
;
A
#
# COMPACT_ATOMS: atom_id res chain seq x y z
N MET A 1 18.48 -5.72 25.34
CA MET A 1 17.71 -4.72 26.14
C MET A 1 16.26 -4.64 25.63
N PHE A 2 15.34 -3.95 26.32
CA PHE A 2 13.93 -3.86 25.88
C PHE A 2 13.81 -3.24 24.48
N TYR A 3 13.11 -3.92 23.56
CA TYR A 3 12.73 -3.40 22.24
C TYR A 3 11.20 -3.41 22.15
N GLY A 4 10.60 -2.25 21.93
CA GLY A 4 9.15 -2.10 21.85
C GLY A 4 8.64 -0.82 22.49
N PHE A 5 7.33 -0.71 22.63
CA PHE A 5 6.63 0.44 23.19
C PHE A 5 5.73 -0.01 24.36
N VAL A 6 5.76 0.71 25.46
CA VAL A 6 4.87 0.50 26.62
C VAL A 6 4.21 1.80 27.04
N ILE A 7 2.99 1.70 27.55
CA ILE A 7 2.36 2.77 28.33
C ILE A 7 2.94 2.72 29.74
N THR A 8 3.43 3.86 30.24
CA THR A 8 4.01 3.96 31.58
C THR A 8 2.91 3.82 32.64
N GLU A 9 3.25 3.56 33.90
CA GLU A 9 2.25 3.51 34.97
C GLU A 9 1.60 4.86 35.22
N ALA A 10 2.38 5.94 35.15
CA ALA A 10 1.88 7.31 35.25
C ALA A 10 0.96 7.65 34.08
N GLY A 11 1.35 7.26 32.86
CA GLY A 11 0.55 7.38 31.64
C GLY A 11 -0.76 6.60 31.71
N ASN A 12 -0.69 5.34 32.14
CA ASN A 12 -1.88 4.51 32.32
C ASN A 12 -2.82 5.09 33.38
N SER A 13 -2.29 5.67 34.46
CA SER A 13 -3.09 6.35 35.48
C SER A 13 -3.76 7.62 34.93
N LEU A 14 -3.04 8.41 34.13
CA LEU A 14 -3.59 9.59 33.45
C LEU A 14 -4.72 9.18 32.49
N LEU A 15 -4.47 8.20 31.62
CA LEU A 15 -5.45 7.72 30.63
C LEU A 15 -6.69 7.08 31.29
N ALA A 16 -6.50 6.32 32.38
CA ALA A 16 -7.61 5.71 33.12
C ALA A 16 -8.46 6.73 33.89
N SER A 17 -7.91 7.91 34.22
CA SER A 17 -8.66 8.99 34.86
C SER A 17 -9.58 9.76 33.89
N MET A 18 -9.40 9.54 32.58
CA MET A 18 -10.15 10.26 31.55
C MET A 18 -11.58 9.73 31.40
N VAL A 19 -12.53 10.67 31.29
CA VAL A 19 -13.94 10.40 30.95
C VAL A 19 -14.27 10.89 29.55
N ALA A 20 -15.32 10.33 28.92
CA ALA A 20 -15.75 10.71 27.58
C ALA A 20 -16.01 12.23 27.48
N GLY A 21 -15.52 12.85 26.40
CA GLY A 21 -15.58 14.30 26.17
C GLY A 21 -14.42 15.11 26.74
N GLN A 22 -13.48 14.51 27.49
CA GLN A 22 -12.22 15.18 27.85
C GLN A 22 -11.21 15.13 26.70
N THR A 23 -10.35 16.15 26.66
CA THR A 23 -9.27 16.25 25.67
C THR A 23 -7.93 15.81 26.28
N LEU A 24 -7.29 14.82 25.67
CA LEU A 24 -5.90 14.49 25.90
C LEU A 24 -5.04 15.41 25.04
N THR A 25 -4.26 16.29 25.65
CA THR A 25 -3.31 17.13 24.92
C THR A 25 -1.94 16.47 24.96
N ILE A 26 -1.44 16.01 23.82
CA ILE A 26 -0.05 15.57 23.67
C ILE A 26 0.82 16.82 23.67
N THR A 27 1.71 16.94 24.63
CA THR A 27 2.47 18.18 24.89
C THR A 27 3.83 18.18 24.22
N LYS A 28 4.48 17.01 24.09
CA LYS A 28 5.74 16.84 23.35
C LYS A 28 6.05 15.38 23.05
N ALA A 29 6.87 15.16 22.04
CA ALA A 29 7.60 13.91 21.84
C ALA A 29 9.10 14.19 21.99
N VAL A 30 9.85 13.27 22.59
CA VAL A 30 11.29 13.46 22.85
C VAL A 30 12.04 12.20 22.43
N MET A 31 13.15 12.36 21.72
CA MET A 31 14.08 11.27 21.39
C MET A 31 15.18 11.19 22.44
N GLY A 32 15.82 10.04 22.60
CA GLY A 32 16.95 9.87 23.50
C GLY A 32 17.86 8.73 23.12
N GLU A 33 19.02 8.64 23.77
CA GLU A 33 20.02 7.60 23.53
C GLU A 33 19.88 6.40 24.46
N GLY A 34 19.03 6.50 25.48
CA GLY A 34 18.88 5.49 26.52
C GLY A 34 18.21 4.21 26.03
N THR A 35 18.18 3.21 26.91
CA THR A 35 17.54 1.93 26.63
C THR A 35 17.17 1.27 27.95
N ALA A 36 15.88 0.97 28.15
CA ALA A 36 15.44 0.27 29.36
C ALA A 36 15.90 -1.19 29.36
N ASP A 37 16.24 -1.70 30.55
CA ASP A 37 16.71 -3.09 30.71
C ASP A 37 15.64 -4.11 30.31
N ASN A 38 14.39 -3.85 30.68
CA ASN A 38 13.22 -4.69 30.40
C ASN A 38 11.92 -3.85 30.39
N ALA A 39 10.82 -4.47 29.95
CA ALA A 39 9.52 -3.81 29.83
C ALA A 39 8.97 -3.28 31.18
N GLU A 40 9.26 -3.97 32.29
CA GLU A 40 8.80 -3.56 33.62
C GLU A 40 9.51 -2.28 34.08
N ALA A 41 10.84 -2.23 33.91
CA ALA A 41 11.61 -1.02 34.15
C ALA A 41 11.15 0.15 33.27
N ALA A 42 10.81 -0.13 32.01
CA ALA A 42 10.28 0.88 31.09
C ALA A 42 8.92 1.46 31.54
N ARG A 43 8.03 0.64 32.13
CA ARG A 43 6.73 1.10 32.64
C ARG A 43 6.86 2.05 33.84
N GLN A 44 7.92 1.90 34.63
CA GLN A 44 8.18 2.70 35.82
C GLN A 44 8.81 4.07 35.52
N LEU A 45 9.20 4.33 34.26
CA LEU A 45 9.83 5.58 33.89
C LEU A 45 8.83 6.73 33.91
N THR A 46 9.27 7.87 34.45
CA THR A 46 8.54 9.15 34.39
C THR A 46 9.20 10.13 33.41
N ASN A 47 10.37 9.79 32.88
CA ASN A 47 11.10 10.51 31.83
C ASN A 47 12.02 9.53 31.08
N LEU A 48 12.59 9.95 29.94
CA LEU A 48 13.61 9.18 29.20
C LEU A 48 14.87 8.97 30.06
N ILE A 49 15.61 7.89 29.80
CA ILE A 49 16.84 7.56 30.53
C ILE A 49 17.96 8.55 30.19
N THR A 50 18.11 8.84 28.90
CA THR A 50 19.04 9.84 28.35
C THR A 50 18.26 10.71 27.35
N PRO A 51 17.48 11.68 27.84
CA PRO A 51 16.70 12.56 26.98
C PRO A 51 17.60 13.37 26.04
N GLY A 52 17.21 13.42 24.78
CA GLY A 52 17.85 14.17 23.72
C GLY A 52 16.88 15.19 23.10
N PRO A 53 16.94 15.41 21.79
CA PRO A 53 16.17 16.46 21.13
C PRO A 53 14.66 16.14 21.07
N GLU A 54 13.85 17.19 21.01
CA GLU A 54 12.41 17.07 20.78
C GLU A 54 12.12 16.57 19.36
N ALA A 55 11.08 15.75 19.25
CA ALA A 55 10.53 15.21 18.02
C ALA A 55 9.16 15.86 17.72
N THR A 56 8.67 15.63 16.51
CA THR A 56 7.30 15.99 16.09
C THR A 56 6.46 14.72 15.87
N SER A 57 5.26 14.87 15.33
CA SER A 57 4.38 13.79 14.93
C SER A 57 3.42 14.20 13.83
N THR A 58 2.76 13.21 13.23
CA THR A 58 1.51 13.46 12.50
C THR A 58 0.39 13.86 13.46
N THR A 59 -0.66 14.52 12.95
CA THR A 59 -1.89 14.75 13.71
C THR A 59 -2.46 13.39 14.16
N PRO A 60 -2.69 13.17 15.47
CA PRO A 60 -3.22 11.91 15.96
C PRO A 60 -4.61 11.64 15.41
N THR A 61 -4.85 10.40 15.00
CA THR A 61 -6.18 9.92 14.59
C THR A 61 -6.76 9.03 15.68
N VAL A 62 -8.04 9.24 15.99
CA VAL A 62 -8.76 8.42 16.98
C VAL A 62 -9.60 7.39 16.25
N ASP A 63 -9.29 6.11 16.44
CA ASP A 63 -10.04 4.98 15.90
C ASP A 63 -10.54 4.09 17.05
N GLY A 64 -11.84 4.18 17.36
CA GLY A 64 -12.46 3.47 18.47
C GLY A 64 -11.89 3.85 19.85
N ASN A 65 -11.01 2.99 20.38
CA ASN A 65 -10.33 3.17 21.67
C ASN A 65 -8.80 3.31 21.52
N ALA A 66 -8.33 3.64 20.32
CA ALA A 66 -6.91 3.81 20.01
C ALA A 66 -6.63 5.20 19.42
N VAL A 67 -5.58 5.83 19.92
CA VAL A 67 -4.98 7.06 19.37
C VAL A 67 -3.75 6.65 18.58
N ASN A 68 -3.80 6.84 17.26
CA ASN A 68 -2.72 6.47 16.36
C ASN A 68 -1.99 7.72 15.88
N MET A 69 -0.67 7.71 15.95
CA MET A 69 0.18 8.77 15.43
C MET A 69 1.52 8.19 14.98
N ILE A 70 2.24 8.91 14.13
CA ILE A 70 3.63 8.61 13.82
C ILE A 70 4.48 9.62 14.56
N VAL A 71 5.28 9.17 15.53
CA VAL A 71 6.33 10.00 16.13
C VAL A 71 7.46 10.11 15.13
N GLU A 72 7.88 11.33 14.84
CA GLU A 72 8.89 11.62 13.82
C GLU A 72 10.02 12.47 14.39
N TYR A 73 11.25 12.02 14.19
CA TYR A 73 12.43 12.85 14.38
C TYR A 73 12.99 13.25 13.02
N ARG A 74 13.33 14.54 12.87
CA ARG A 74 14.08 15.04 11.71
C ARG A 74 15.29 15.81 12.17
N SER A 75 16.39 15.62 11.46
CA SER A 75 17.64 16.31 11.75
C SER A 75 17.54 17.84 11.62
N ASP A 76 16.58 18.42 10.89
CA ASP A 76 16.45 19.88 10.69
C ASP A 76 15.54 20.59 11.71
N LEU A 77 14.89 19.86 12.61
CA LEU A 77 14.04 20.44 13.65
C LEU A 77 14.85 21.35 14.59
N ASN A 78 14.17 22.36 15.16
CA ASN A 78 14.70 23.22 16.23
C ASN A 78 16.05 23.89 15.91
N GLY A 79 16.26 24.29 14.65
CA GLY A 79 17.49 24.94 14.18
C GLY A 79 18.55 23.96 13.66
N GLY A 80 18.21 22.68 13.56
CA GLY A 80 19.06 21.63 13.02
C GLY A 80 19.96 20.97 14.07
N LEU A 81 20.05 19.66 13.98
CA LEU A 81 20.91 18.81 14.79
C LEU A 81 22.37 19.15 14.51
N GLN A 82 23.08 19.62 15.53
CA GLN A 82 24.45 20.12 15.39
C GLN A 82 25.49 18.99 15.31
N GLU A 83 25.25 17.89 16.01
CA GLU A 83 26.12 16.71 16.03
C GLU A 83 25.24 15.45 15.92
N GLY A 84 25.70 14.45 15.17
CA GLY A 84 24.93 13.22 15.01
C GLY A 84 24.80 12.46 16.33
N PHE A 85 23.65 11.82 16.55
CA PHE A 85 23.37 11.10 17.79
C PHE A 85 22.65 9.77 17.51
N TRP A 86 22.69 8.85 18.47
CA TRP A 86 22.05 7.54 18.34
C TRP A 86 20.71 7.52 19.06
N ILE A 87 19.61 7.44 18.31
CA ILE A 87 18.29 7.21 18.89
C ILE A 87 18.23 5.78 19.42
N GLY A 88 18.09 5.65 20.73
CA GLY A 88 17.85 4.38 21.44
C GLY A 88 16.48 4.31 22.09
N GLU A 89 15.85 5.46 22.36
CA GLU A 89 14.54 5.57 23.00
C GLU A 89 13.75 6.78 22.49
N PHE A 90 12.45 6.78 22.72
CA PHE A 90 11.60 7.95 22.56
C PHE A 90 10.46 7.94 23.59
N GLY A 91 9.97 9.11 23.97
CA GLY A 91 8.85 9.24 24.89
C GLY A 91 7.79 10.21 24.38
N ILE A 92 6.53 9.91 24.72
CA ILE A 92 5.37 10.72 24.39
C ILE A 92 4.82 11.28 25.69
N PHE A 93 4.66 12.60 25.76
CA PHE A 93 4.18 13.30 26.95
C PHE A 93 2.85 13.96 26.66
N GLY A 94 2.00 14.04 27.66
CA GLY A 94 0.74 14.77 27.55
C GLY A 94 0.08 15.04 28.89
N LYS A 95 -1.06 15.73 28.83
CA LYS A 95 -1.86 16.13 29.98
C LYS A 95 -3.35 16.16 29.62
N VAL A 96 -4.19 16.25 30.64
CA VAL A 96 -5.64 16.41 30.49
C VAL A 96 -6.03 17.70 31.22
N GLY A 97 -6.66 18.65 30.49
CA GLY A 97 -6.96 19.99 31.01
C GLY A 97 -5.71 20.71 31.55
N ASP A 98 -5.84 21.29 32.74
CA ASP A 98 -4.74 21.98 33.46
C ASP A 98 -3.89 21.03 34.33
N GLY A 99 -4.00 19.72 34.12
CA GLY A 99 -3.23 18.70 34.84
C GLY A 99 -1.73 18.74 34.56
N ALA A 100 -0.96 18.02 35.38
CA ALA A 100 0.49 17.91 35.21
C ALA A 100 0.86 17.11 33.95
N GLU A 101 1.88 17.58 33.23
CA GLU A 101 2.47 16.83 32.12
C GLU A 101 3.01 15.48 32.61
N THR A 102 2.62 14.42 31.92
CA THR A 102 2.97 13.04 32.27
C THR A 102 3.52 12.34 31.03
N MET A 103 4.58 11.53 31.20
CA MET A 103 5.05 10.64 30.13
C MET A 103 4.02 9.52 29.94
N ILE A 104 3.29 9.55 28.83
CA ILE A 104 2.22 8.61 28.52
C ILE A 104 2.82 7.27 28.10
N GLY A 105 3.80 7.30 27.19
CA GLY A 105 4.40 6.11 26.61
C GLY A 105 5.89 6.24 26.41
N TYR A 106 6.57 5.10 26.51
CA TYR A 106 8.01 4.95 26.33
C TYR A 106 8.29 3.90 25.25
N GLY A 107 9.01 4.30 24.22
CA GLY A 107 9.52 3.45 23.16
C GLY A 107 11.02 3.23 23.30
N SER A 108 11.48 2.01 23.04
CA SER A 108 12.89 1.66 23.05
C SER A 108 13.24 0.83 21.83
N LEU A 109 14.38 1.15 21.22
CA LEU A 109 14.97 0.43 20.09
C LEU A 109 15.96 -0.65 20.54
N GLY A 110 16.06 -0.93 21.85
CA GLY A 110 16.92 -1.99 22.37
C GLY A 110 18.36 -1.84 21.91
N ASP A 111 18.94 -2.96 21.46
CA ASP A 111 20.29 -2.97 20.89
C ASP A 111 20.34 -2.46 19.43
N ALA A 112 19.17 -2.19 18.82
CA ALA A 112 19.01 -1.72 17.43
C ALA A 112 18.88 -0.19 17.34
N LYS A 113 19.78 0.54 18.02
CA LYS A 113 19.81 2.01 17.99
C LYS A 113 19.98 2.53 16.56
N GLN A 114 19.40 3.67 16.26
CA GLN A 114 19.42 4.30 14.94
C GLN A 114 20.24 5.59 14.97
N TYR A 115 21.30 5.65 14.18
CA TYR A 115 22.10 6.88 14.05
C TYR A 115 21.38 7.90 13.18
N VAL A 116 21.36 9.16 13.64
CA VAL A 116 20.91 10.30 12.86
C VAL A 116 22.07 11.26 12.67
N SER A 117 22.32 11.65 11.41
CA SER A 117 23.40 12.58 11.07
C SER A 117 23.07 14.04 11.41
N ALA A 118 24.10 14.84 11.71
CA ALA A 118 23.95 16.29 11.89
C ALA A 118 23.38 16.94 10.63
N TYR A 119 22.51 17.92 10.80
CA TYR A 119 21.87 18.60 9.68
C TYR A 119 22.80 19.61 9.02
N VAL A 120 22.86 19.55 7.69
CA VAL A 120 23.54 20.55 6.86
C VAL A 120 22.51 21.36 6.10
N SER A 121 22.48 22.67 6.35
CA SER A 121 21.55 23.60 5.68
C SER A 121 21.63 23.44 4.15
N GLY A 122 20.48 23.23 3.51
CA GLY A 122 20.37 23.02 2.06
C GLY A 122 20.52 21.57 1.60
N THR A 123 20.65 20.61 2.52
CA THR A 123 20.58 19.16 2.22
C THR A 123 19.26 18.56 2.70
N ALA A 124 18.88 17.39 2.17
CA ALA A 124 17.73 16.65 2.64
C ALA A 124 17.95 16.20 4.11
N PRO A 125 16.99 16.43 5.02
CA PRO A 125 17.13 16.01 6.41
C PRO A 125 17.07 14.49 6.55
N ASP A 126 17.81 13.94 7.53
CA ASP A 126 17.63 12.56 7.99
C ASP A 126 16.36 12.48 8.85
N VAL A 127 15.47 11.53 8.50
CA VAL A 127 14.11 11.41 9.06
C VAL A 127 13.87 10.01 9.60
N ARG A 128 13.35 9.91 10.83
CA ARG A 128 13.02 8.65 11.50
C ARG A 128 11.57 8.66 11.97
N ARG A 129 10.83 7.60 11.64
CA ARG A 129 9.39 7.49 11.90
C ARG A 129 9.09 6.26 12.75
N TYR A 130 8.33 6.46 13.81
CA TYR A 130 7.92 5.41 14.75
C TYR A 130 6.39 5.45 14.88
N PRO A 131 5.67 4.51 14.25
CA PRO A 131 4.23 4.42 14.43
C PRO A 131 3.93 3.98 15.87
N VAL A 132 2.98 4.67 16.50
CA VAL A 132 2.56 4.38 17.87
C VAL A 132 1.04 4.35 17.96
N SER A 133 0.56 3.50 18.86
CA SER A 133 -0.86 3.40 19.18
C SER A 133 -1.01 3.43 20.69
N ILE A 134 -1.82 4.37 21.19
CA ILE A 134 -2.08 4.56 22.61
C ILE A 134 -3.55 4.19 22.85
N THR A 135 -3.79 3.20 23.69
CA THR A 135 -5.15 2.81 24.08
C THR A 135 -5.74 3.82 25.06
N VAL A 136 -6.94 4.32 24.76
CA VAL A 136 -7.66 5.34 25.54
C VAL A 136 -9.13 4.93 25.76
N THR A 137 -9.83 5.61 26.66
CA THR A 137 -11.29 5.43 26.84
C THR A 137 -12.07 5.90 25.59
N THR A 138 -13.13 5.19 25.21
CA THR A 138 -13.96 5.56 24.06
C THR A 138 -14.59 6.95 24.22
N GLY A 139 -14.55 7.75 23.15
CA GLY A 139 -15.16 9.09 23.13
C GLY A 139 -14.28 10.20 23.70
N ILE A 140 -12.97 9.98 23.79
CA ILE A 140 -11.97 11.01 24.11
C ILE A 140 -11.63 11.82 22.85
N GLN A 141 -11.40 13.13 23.04
CA GLN A 141 -10.78 13.99 22.02
C GLN A 141 -9.26 14.04 22.25
N VAL A 142 -8.49 14.18 21.18
CA VAL A 142 -7.03 14.31 21.27
C VAL A 142 -6.60 15.57 20.54
N ASP A 143 -5.74 16.34 21.20
CA ASP A 143 -5.13 17.55 20.67
C ASP A 143 -3.59 17.46 20.78
N VAL A 144 -2.87 18.24 19.98
CA VAL A 144 -1.40 18.29 20.00
C VAL A 144 -0.94 19.73 20.18
N ASN A 145 -0.16 19.96 21.23
CA ASN A 145 0.34 21.29 21.59
C ASN A 145 1.79 21.52 21.12
N TYR A 146 2.13 20.96 19.95
CA TYR A 146 3.31 21.26 19.16
C TYR A 146 2.93 21.14 17.68
N PRO A 147 3.70 21.75 16.75
CA PRO A 147 3.36 21.71 15.33
C PRO A 147 3.42 20.26 14.83
N ALA A 148 2.25 19.65 14.64
CA ALA A 148 2.16 18.34 14.00
C ALA A 148 2.40 18.56 12.50
N GLU A 149 3.55 18.11 12.00
CA GLU A 149 3.95 18.40 10.63
C GLU A 149 3.45 17.30 9.69
N ALA A 150 2.52 17.67 8.79
CA ALA A 150 2.19 16.87 7.62
C ALA A 150 2.98 17.42 6.42
N TRP A 151 3.80 16.58 5.79
CA TRP A 151 4.51 16.97 4.57
C TRP A 151 3.93 16.27 3.35
N MET A 152 3.58 17.11 2.39
CA MET A 152 3.32 16.82 0.99
C MET A 152 4.62 17.12 0.24
N THR A 153 5.00 16.31 -0.76
CA THR A 153 6.14 16.65 -1.62
C THR A 153 5.89 17.97 -2.35
N ALA A 154 6.94 18.62 -2.89
CA ALA A 154 6.74 19.83 -3.69
C ALA A 154 5.81 19.59 -4.90
N GLU A 155 5.77 18.35 -5.40
CA GLU A 155 4.85 17.87 -6.42
C GLU A 155 3.42 17.76 -5.85
N ASP A 156 3.24 17.07 -4.72
CA ASP A 156 1.93 16.98 -4.05
C ASP A 156 1.35 18.36 -3.66
N VAL A 157 2.20 19.31 -3.23
CA VAL A 157 1.76 20.69 -2.92
C VAL A 157 1.34 21.44 -4.18
N ALA A 158 2.07 21.27 -5.28
CA ALA A 158 1.72 21.87 -6.56
C ALA A 158 0.43 21.28 -7.11
N ASP A 159 0.24 19.97 -6.96
CA ASP A 159 -0.97 19.25 -7.39
C ASP A 159 -2.16 19.66 -6.53
N TYR A 160 -2.02 19.69 -5.20
CA TYR A 160 -3.09 20.15 -4.30
C TYR A 160 -3.46 21.61 -4.53
N PHE A 161 -2.48 22.47 -4.81
CA PHE A 161 -2.75 23.87 -5.15
C PHE A 161 -3.49 23.99 -6.48
N ASN A 162 -3.06 23.29 -7.53
CA ASN A 162 -3.63 23.43 -8.86
C ASN A 162 -4.95 22.68 -9.06
N GLU A 163 -5.14 21.54 -8.40
CA GLU A 163 -6.31 20.67 -8.59
C GLU A 163 -7.41 20.93 -7.56
N THR A 164 -7.09 21.48 -6.40
CA THR A 164 -8.07 21.71 -5.32
C THR A 164 -8.20 23.19 -4.97
N LEU A 165 -7.13 23.81 -4.45
CA LEU A 165 -7.24 25.18 -3.91
C LEU A 165 -7.56 26.22 -4.98
N LYS A 166 -6.96 26.11 -6.17
CA LYS A 166 -7.17 27.08 -7.24
C LYS A 166 -8.60 27.03 -7.81
N PRO A 167 -9.18 25.87 -8.16
CA PRO A 167 -10.59 25.76 -8.54
C PRO A 167 -11.53 26.30 -7.47
N ASP A 168 -11.33 25.94 -6.19
CA ASP A 168 -12.17 26.43 -5.08
C ASP A 168 -12.09 27.96 -4.93
N LEU A 169 -10.91 28.55 -5.18
CA LEU A 169 -10.73 30.00 -5.16
C LEU A 169 -11.41 30.69 -6.35
N GLU A 170 -11.37 30.07 -7.53
CA GLU A 170 -12.01 30.57 -8.75
C GLU A 170 -13.55 30.47 -8.67
N ASP A 171 -14.08 29.39 -8.11
CA ASP A 171 -15.52 29.18 -7.86
C ASP A 171 -16.03 30.16 -6.80
N GLY A 172 -15.31 30.31 -5.69
CA GLY A 172 -15.66 31.27 -4.63
C GLY A 172 -15.55 32.75 -5.06
N LEU A 173 -14.70 33.08 -6.04
CA LEU A 173 -14.68 34.42 -6.63
C LEU A 173 -15.87 34.65 -7.57
N GLN A 174 -16.32 33.62 -8.29
CA GLN A 174 -17.47 33.73 -9.19
C GLN A 174 -18.74 33.97 -8.40
N ASP A 175 -18.95 33.25 -7.30
CA ASP A 175 -20.07 33.50 -6.37
C ASP A 175 -20.04 34.92 -5.80
N LEU A 176 -18.85 35.44 -5.44
CA LEU A 176 -18.72 36.82 -4.94
C LEU A 176 -19.00 37.87 -6.03
N ILE A 177 -18.64 37.57 -7.28
CA ILE A 177 -18.91 38.44 -8.44
C ILE A 177 -20.40 38.42 -8.77
N ASP A 178 -21.03 37.26 -8.70
CA ASP A 178 -22.45 37.09 -8.95
C ASP A 178 -23.29 37.73 -7.83
N GLU A 179 -22.92 37.53 -6.55
CA GLU A 179 -23.50 38.29 -5.42
C GLU A 179 -23.30 39.80 -5.57
N HIS A 180 -22.12 40.26 -5.98
CA HIS A 180 -21.86 41.69 -6.25
C HIS A 180 -22.70 42.22 -7.43
N ASN A 181 -22.96 41.40 -8.46
CA ASN A 181 -23.74 41.81 -9.63
C ASN A 181 -25.26 41.75 -9.39
N GLU A 182 -25.71 40.89 -8.47
CA GLU A 182 -27.09 40.80 -8.01
C GLU A 182 -27.41 41.78 -6.86
N ASP A 183 -26.40 42.25 -6.13
CA ASP A 183 -26.54 43.28 -5.09
C ASP A 183 -26.64 44.69 -5.71
N PRO A 184 -27.84 45.32 -5.71
CA PRO A 184 -28.04 46.65 -6.26
C PRO A 184 -27.30 47.76 -5.48
N ASP A 185 -26.81 47.47 -4.27
CA ASP A 185 -26.05 48.37 -3.41
C ASP A 185 -24.52 48.13 -3.44
N ALA A 186 -24.03 47.13 -4.20
CA ALA A 186 -22.61 46.77 -4.29
C ALA A 186 -21.71 47.92 -4.78
N HIS A 187 -22.30 48.87 -5.49
CA HIS A 187 -21.68 50.12 -5.93
C HIS A 187 -22.03 51.33 -5.06
N GLY A 188 -22.24 51.11 -3.75
CA GLY A 188 -22.04 52.10 -2.68
C GLY A 188 -22.54 53.52 -2.98
N GLY A 189 -23.78 53.66 -3.44
CA GLY A 189 -24.43 54.95 -3.59
C GLY A 189 -24.18 55.71 -4.90
N ALA A 190 -23.68 55.06 -5.96
CA ALA A 190 -23.66 55.68 -7.30
C ALA A 190 -25.08 55.98 -7.86
N LEU A 191 -26.11 55.32 -7.29
CA LEU A 191 -27.54 55.53 -7.58
C LEU A 191 -28.37 55.89 -6.33
N ALA A 192 -27.75 56.07 -5.17
CA ALA A 192 -28.45 56.56 -3.98
C ALA A 192 -29.05 57.94 -4.33
N ASP A 193 -30.35 58.07 -4.08
CA ASP A 193 -31.23 59.22 -4.38
C ASP A 193 -31.84 59.30 -5.79
N LYS A 194 -31.71 58.28 -6.66
CA LYS A 194 -32.24 58.35 -8.04
C LYS A 194 -33.17 57.24 -8.52
N GLN A 195 -33.61 56.33 -7.64
CA GLN A 195 -34.64 55.32 -7.97
C GLN A 195 -35.83 55.37 -7.00
N ASP A 196 -36.89 56.02 -7.51
CA ASP A 196 -38.33 56.10 -7.19
C ASP A 196 -38.89 55.71 -5.81
N LYS A 197 -39.60 56.65 -5.16
CA LYS A 197 -40.71 56.35 -4.24
C LYS A 197 -41.84 57.39 -4.29
N ILE A 198 -42.84 57.16 -5.16
CA ILE A 198 -44.21 57.57 -4.88
C ILE A 198 -45.01 56.28 -4.68
N GLU A 199 -44.95 55.72 -3.47
CA GLU A 199 -45.71 54.53 -3.04
C GLU A 199 -47.14 54.89 -2.55
N VAL A 200 -47.69 56.04 -2.97
CA VAL A 200 -48.91 56.60 -2.36
C VAL A 200 -50.06 56.63 -3.38
N GLU A 201 -51.08 55.80 -3.16
CA GLU A 201 -52.32 55.79 -3.95
C GLU A 201 -53.38 56.74 -3.35
N GLY A 202 -54.07 57.51 -4.21
CA GLY A 202 -55.11 58.48 -3.82
C GLY A 202 -54.88 59.89 -4.38
N ILE A 203 -55.65 60.88 -3.93
CA ILE A 203 -55.41 62.29 -4.29
C ILE A 203 -54.20 62.78 -3.48
N LEU A 204 -53.18 63.30 -4.16
CA LEU A 204 -51.91 63.71 -3.56
C LEU A 204 -51.75 65.24 -3.57
N LYS A 205 -50.96 65.76 -2.62
CA LYS A 205 -50.60 67.18 -2.50
C LYS A 205 -49.09 67.33 -2.45
N GLY A 206 -48.56 68.24 -3.28
CA GLY A 206 -47.15 68.67 -3.23
C GLY A 206 -46.94 69.82 -2.26
N THR A 207 -45.83 69.79 -1.53
CA THR A 207 -45.46 70.82 -0.55
C THR A 207 -44.04 71.31 -0.83
N LYS A 208 -43.87 72.64 -0.93
CA LYS A 208 -42.57 73.30 -1.07
C LYS A 208 -42.25 74.02 0.24
N THR A 209 -41.06 73.79 0.78
CA THR A 209 -40.56 74.48 1.98
C THR A 209 -39.28 75.23 1.62
N THR A 210 -39.27 76.54 1.79
CA THR A 210 -38.10 77.39 1.50
C THR A 210 -37.43 77.77 2.81
N THR A 211 -36.12 77.49 2.92
CA THR A 211 -35.27 77.91 4.04
C THR A 211 -34.11 78.77 3.53
N GLU A 212 -33.34 79.42 4.43
CA GLU A 212 -32.17 80.23 4.03
C GLU A 212 -31.08 79.42 3.30
N GLU A 213 -31.11 78.09 3.40
CA GLU A 213 -30.18 77.17 2.72
C GLU A 213 -30.73 76.62 1.38
N GLY A 214 -31.98 76.96 1.01
CA GLY A 214 -32.59 76.60 -0.27
C GLY A 214 -34.01 76.02 -0.17
N ASP A 215 -34.58 75.70 -1.34
CA ASP A 215 -35.90 75.09 -1.50
C ASP A 215 -35.85 73.56 -1.34
N THR A 216 -36.76 72.98 -0.57
CA THR A 216 -37.02 71.54 -0.50
C THR A 216 -38.47 71.22 -0.90
N TYR A 217 -38.68 70.11 -1.60
CA TYR A 217 -40.00 69.69 -2.13
C TYR A 217 -40.35 68.28 -1.64
N SER A 218 -41.61 68.06 -1.23
CA SER A 218 -42.14 66.75 -0.82
C SER A 218 -43.57 66.52 -1.33
N VAL A 219 -44.00 65.25 -1.44
CA VAL A 219 -45.35 64.82 -1.85
C VAL A 219 -45.96 63.89 -0.80
N GLY A 220 -47.26 64.06 -0.50
CA GLY A 220 -47.99 63.22 0.46
C GLY A 220 -49.50 63.16 0.18
N PRO A 221 -50.26 62.27 0.87
CA PRO A 221 -51.69 62.10 0.65
C PRO A 221 -52.48 63.34 1.10
N ALA A 222 -53.47 63.74 0.30
CA ALA A 222 -54.37 64.86 0.62
C ALA A 222 -55.32 64.48 1.75
N THR A 223 -55.58 65.40 2.70
CA THR A 223 -56.44 65.14 3.85
C THR A 223 -57.87 65.67 3.62
N PRO A 224 -58.92 64.83 3.69
CA PRO A 224 -60.29 65.30 3.57
C PRO A 224 -60.68 66.23 4.74
N GLY A 225 -61.40 67.31 4.44
CA GLY A 225 -61.75 68.41 5.33
C GLY A 225 -60.83 69.64 5.23
N SER A 226 -59.56 69.45 4.85
CA SER A 226 -58.59 70.53 4.67
C SER A 226 -58.15 70.72 3.22
N ASP A 227 -57.83 69.62 2.54
CA ASP A 227 -57.32 69.65 1.16
C ASP A 227 -58.42 69.34 0.12
N TYR A 228 -59.48 68.62 0.52
CA TYR A 228 -60.72 68.40 -0.26
C TYR A 228 -61.91 68.05 0.67
N GLN A 229 -63.18 68.10 0.24
CA GLN A 229 -64.34 67.98 1.15
C GLN A 229 -64.81 66.51 1.38
N ALA A 230 -65.20 66.12 2.60
CA ALA A 230 -65.61 64.74 2.94
C ALA A 230 -67.13 64.46 2.76
N PRO A 231 -67.55 63.27 2.28
CA PRO A 231 -68.96 62.92 2.11
C PRO A 231 -69.67 62.66 3.47
N THR A 232 -70.88 63.20 3.67
CA THR A 232 -71.53 63.25 4.99
C THR A 232 -72.67 62.26 5.25
N ASN A 233 -73.01 61.33 4.36
CA ASN A 233 -74.17 60.44 4.57
C ASN A 233 -73.87 58.96 4.30
N THR A 234 -74.20 58.11 5.27
CA THR A 234 -74.24 56.64 5.13
C THR A 234 -75.70 56.21 4.96
N LEU A 235 -76.05 55.55 3.84
CA LEU A 235 -77.38 54.98 3.60
C LEU A 235 -77.31 53.46 3.76
N THR A 236 -78.16 52.90 4.62
CA THR A 236 -78.39 51.45 4.76
C THR A 236 -79.28 50.94 3.63
N ALA A 237 -78.99 49.74 3.13
CA ALA A 237 -79.61 49.14 1.95
C ALA A 237 -81.13 48.96 2.11
N ALA A 238 -81.90 49.63 1.25
CA ALA A 238 -83.32 49.37 1.03
C ALA A 238 -83.52 48.60 -0.29
N GLN A 239 -84.55 47.76 -0.32
CA GLN A 239 -84.95 46.87 -1.43
C GLN A 239 -84.88 47.56 -2.80
N ALA A 240 -84.44 46.80 -3.80
CA ALA A 240 -84.23 47.28 -5.17
C ALA A 240 -85.46 48.02 -5.70
N MET A 241 -85.29 49.31 -6.01
CA MET A 241 -86.28 50.13 -6.69
C MET A 241 -86.31 49.76 -8.19
N THR A 242 -87.49 49.63 -8.76
CA THR A 242 -87.70 49.39 -10.19
C THR A 242 -87.66 50.71 -10.98
N THR A 243 -87.45 50.64 -12.30
CA THR A 243 -87.44 51.84 -13.16
C THR A 243 -88.75 52.62 -13.18
N GLN A 244 -89.84 51.99 -12.75
CA GLN A 244 -91.19 52.57 -12.64
C GLN A 244 -91.44 53.23 -11.26
N ASP A 245 -90.59 53.01 -10.26
CA ASP A 245 -90.80 53.56 -8.92
C ASP A 245 -90.67 55.08 -8.93
N LEU A 246 -91.61 55.74 -8.24
CA LEU A 246 -91.72 57.18 -8.18
C LEU A 246 -90.83 57.75 -7.07
N ILE A 247 -89.86 58.57 -7.47
CA ILE A 247 -88.95 59.28 -6.57
C ILE A 247 -89.55 60.68 -6.31
N PRO A 248 -89.92 60.99 -5.06
CA PRO A 248 -90.35 62.34 -4.72
C PRO A 248 -89.14 63.28 -4.71
N PHE A 249 -89.29 64.45 -5.33
CA PHE A 249 -88.33 65.54 -5.24
C PHE A 249 -89.06 66.86 -5.01
N TYR A 250 -88.37 67.85 -4.45
CA TYR A 250 -88.95 69.17 -4.24
C TYR A 250 -88.50 70.11 -5.36
N ASP A 251 -89.44 70.58 -6.16
CA ASP A 251 -89.19 71.57 -7.20
C ASP A 251 -89.14 72.96 -6.54
N VAL A 252 -87.93 73.41 -6.26
CA VAL A 252 -87.63 74.68 -5.56
C VAL A 252 -88.07 75.90 -6.36
N THR A 253 -88.12 75.81 -7.69
CA THR A 253 -88.52 76.93 -8.56
C THR A 253 -90.03 77.16 -8.49
N ASN A 254 -90.80 76.08 -8.32
CA ASN A 254 -92.27 76.13 -8.27
C ASN A 254 -92.85 75.91 -6.86
N ASN A 255 -92.00 75.75 -5.82
CA ASN A 255 -92.37 75.48 -4.44
C ASN A 255 -93.36 74.30 -4.25
N GLN A 256 -93.22 73.22 -5.03
CA GLN A 256 -94.10 72.04 -4.95
C GLN A 256 -93.32 70.72 -4.85
N HIS A 257 -93.89 69.76 -4.11
CA HIS A 257 -93.42 68.38 -4.16
C HIS A 257 -93.87 67.74 -5.48
N LYS A 258 -92.91 67.28 -6.29
CA LYS A 258 -93.14 66.53 -7.52
C LYS A 258 -92.67 65.08 -7.35
N ARG A 259 -93.07 64.23 -8.29
CA ARG A 259 -92.62 62.84 -8.40
C ARG A 259 -92.15 62.62 -9.82
N THR A 260 -91.02 61.94 -9.99
CA THR A 260 -90.55 61.44 -11.29
C THR A 260 -90.28 59.94 -11.17
N THR A 261 -90.28 59.20 -12.27
CA THR A 261 -89.87 57.79 -12.22
C THR A 261 -88.34 57.69 -12.11
N LEU A 262 -87.83 56.60 -11.53
CA LEU A 262 -86.40 56.31 -11.51
C LEU A 262 -85.80 56.30 -12.93
N GLN A 263 -86.55 55.88 -13.95
CA GLN A 263 -86.15 55.98 -15.36
C GLN A 263 -85.92 57.42 -15.82
N ALA A 264 -86.90 58.30 -15.59
CA ALA A 264 -86.79 59.70 -15.99
C ALA A 264 -85.72 60.46 -15.20
N LEU A 265 -85.44 60.05 -13.95
CA LEU A 265 -84.31 60.57 -13.20
C LEU A 265 -82.96 60.08 -13.77
N LYS A 266 -82.83 58.80 -14.16
CA LYS A 266 -81.62 58.24 -14.79
C LYS A 266 -81.28 58.96 -16.10
N GLU A 267 -82.27 59.23 -16.93
CA GLU A 267 -82.13 59.98 -18.18
C GLU A 267 -81.74 61.45 -17.92
N ALA A 268 -82.33 62.08 -16.89
CA ALA A 268 -82.03 63.47 -16.53
C ALA A 268 -80.65 63.68 -15.88
N ILE A 269 -80.06 62.64 -15.27
CA ILE A 269 -78.72 62.68 -14.67
C ILE A 269 -77.63 62.00 -15.53
N GLY A 270 -77.97 61.52 -16.72
CA GLY A 270 -77.01 61.01 -17.71
C GLY A 270 -76.47 59.59 -17.48
N VAL A 271 -77.23 58.69 -16.83
CA VAL A 271 -76.81 57.28 -16.67
C VAL A 271 -76.98 56.54 -18.01
N GLN A 272 -75.88 56.00 -18.55
CA GLN A 272 -75.81 55.36 -19.88
C GLN A 272 -76.35 53.92 -19.88
N SER A 273 -76.88 53.47 -21.02
CA SER A 273 -77.25 52.07 -21.26
C SER A 273 -76.00 51.19 -21.40
N PRO A 274 -76.07 49.88 -21.13
CA PRO A 274 -74.96 48.98 -21.41
C PRO A 274 -74.81 48.77 -22.92
N ALA A 275 -73.58 48.73 -23.40
CA ALA A 275 -73.26 48.48 -24.80
C ALA A 275 -72.47 47.17 -25.00
N ILE A 276 -72.64 46.54 -26.16
CA ILE A 276 -71.73 45.50 -26.67
C ILE A 276 -70.93 46.09 -27.82
N ASN A 277 -69.62 46.15 -27.68
CA ASN A 277 -68.69 46.49 -28.75
C ASN A 277 -68.20 45.21 -29.43
N VAL A 278 -68.49 45.09 -30.72
CA VAL A 278 -68.13 43.93 -31.52
C VAL A 278 -66.96 44.30 -32.41
N THR A 279 -65.86 43.56 -32.30
CA THR A 279 -64.75 43.60 -33.25
C THR A 279 -64.91 42.46 -34.25
N THR A 280 -64.97 42.78 -35.54
CA THR A 280 -65.05 41.80 -36.62
C THR A 280 -64.56 42.39 -37.95
N CYS A 281 -64.50 41.54 -38.98
CA CYS A 281 -64.09 41.87 -40.34
C CYS A 281 -64.89 43.04 -40.93
N ALA A 282 -64.21 43.92 -41.67
CA ALA A 282 -64.86 45.04 -42.34
C ALA A 282 -65.94 44.54 -43.33
N GLY A 283 -67.15 45.10 -43.26
CA GLY A 283 -68.25 44.69 -44.13
C GLY A 283 -68.98 43.41 -43.71
N ALA A 284 -68.57 42.72 -42.64
CA ALA A 284 -69.33 41.60 -42.09
C ALA A 284 -70.70 42.07 -41.60
N SER A 285 -71.77 41.34 -41.92
CA SER A 285 -73.08 41.59 -41.31
C SER A 285 -73.04 41.12 -39.86
N VAL A 286 -73.35 42.00 -38.91
CA VAL A 286 -73.36 41.70 -37.48
C VAL A 286 -74.78 41.77 -36.95
N THR A 287 -75.20 40.74 -36.21
CA THR A 287 -76.49 40.71 -35.52
C THR A 287 -76.25 40.55 -34.03
N CYS A 288 -76.94 41.34 -33.20
CA CYS A 288 -76.94 41.22 -31.75
C CYS A 288 -78.39 41.02 -31.31
N SER A 289 -78.73 39.83 -30.80
CA SER A 289 -80.11 39.48 -30.47
C SER A 289 -80.28 38.81 -29.12
N ASP A 290 -81.32 39.20 -28.37
CA ASP A 290 -81.79 38.54 -27.14
C ASP A 290 -82.88 37.48 -27.42
N GLY A 291 -83.12 37.16 -28.70
CA GLY A 291 -84.16 36.25 -29.17
C GLY A 291 -85.53 36.91 -29.41
N VAL A 292 -85.69 38.19 -29.03
CA VAL A 292 -86.91 38.99 -29.28
C VAL A 292 -86.57 40.27 -30.05
N THR A 293 -85.55 40.99 -29.59
CA THR A 293 -84.98 42.18 -30.22
C THR A 293 -83.76 41.75 -31.03
N THR A 294 -83.61 42.31 -32.23
CA THR A 294 -82.42 42.13 -33.07
C THR A 294 -81.90 43.49 -33.48
N LEU A 295 -80.64 43.75 -33.17
CA LEU A 295 -79.89 44.90 -33.62
C LEU A 295 -78.98 44.46 -34.76
N GLU A 296 -78.93 45.25 -35.82
CA GLU A 296 -78.13 44.96 -37.00
C GLU A 296 -77.03 46.01 -37.15
N GLY A 297 -75.82 45.55 -37.45
CA GLY A 297 -74.63 46.34 -37.67
C GLY A 297 -73.84 45.81 -38.85
N THR A 298 -72.79 46.54 -39.24
CA THR A 298 -71.91 46.12 -40.32
C THR A 298 -70.48 46.46 -39.97
N GLY A 299 -69.59 45.46 -40.08
CA GLY A 299 -68.24 45.55 -39.56
C GLY A 299 -68.20 45.70 -38.04
N SER A 300 -67.06 46.13 -37.52
CA SER A 300 -66.94 46.41 -36.09
C SER A 300 -67.93 47.50 -35.67
N THR A 301 -68.82 47.17 -34.74
CA THR A 301 -70.00 47.99 -34.38
C THR A 301 -70.24 47.92 -32.88
N GLU A 302 -70.57 49.06 -32.29
CA GLU A 302 -71.06 49.14 -30.91
C GLU A 302 -72.60 49.15 -30.89
N PHE A 303 -73.20 48.25 -30.12
CA PHE A 303 -74.63 48.13 -29.92
C PHE A 303 -75.03 48.62 -28.54
N GLU A 304 -75.73 49.74 -28.47
CA GLU A 304 -76.43 50.20 -27.27
C GLU A 304 -77.64 49.29 -26.99
N LEU A 305 -77.68 48.68 -25.80
CA LEU A 305 -78.67 47.66 -25.49
C LEU A 305 -79.89 48.25 -24.77
N PRO A 306 -81.12 47.88 -25.17
CA PRO A 306 -82.33 48.34 -24.50
C PRO A 306 -82.56 47.66 -23.14
N ASN A 307 -81.94 46.50 -22.90
CA ASN A 307 -82.11 45.69 -21.71
C ASN A 307 -80.89 44.79 -21.43
N VAL A 308 -80.75 44.44 -20.16
CA VAL A 308 -79.83 43.39 -19.68
C VAL A 308 -80.40 42.00 -19.99
N GLY A 309 -79.55 41.00 -20.17
CA GLY A 309 -79.93 39.64 -20.58
C GLY A 309 -78.83 38.91 -21.35
N ASN A 310 -79.13 37.70 -21.83
CA ASN A 310 -78.23 36.98 -22.73
C ASN A 310 -78.43 37.49 -24.16
N TRP A 311 -77.37 37.99 -24.78
CA TRP A 311 -77.36 38.46 -26.16
C TRP A 311 -76.47 37.55 -26.99
N THR A 312 -77.00 36.99 -28.08
CA THR A 312 -76.20 36.26 -29.07
C THR A 312 -75.74 37.25 -30.13
N VAL A 313 -74.42 37.39 -30.26
CA VAL A 313 -73.77 38.22 -31.26
C VAL A 313 -73.26 37.29 -32.36
N THR A 314 -73.63 37.56 -33.61
CA THR A 314 -73.18 36.78 -34.76
C THR A 314 -72.62 37.71 -35.82
N ALA A 315 -71.40 37.45 -36.28
CA ALA A 315 -70.82 38.08 -37.46
C ALA A 315 -70.81 37.09 -38.62
N GLN A 316 -71.18 37.57 -39.81
CA GLN A 316 -71.18 36.76 -41.03
C GLN A 316 -70.56 37.53 -42.19
N LEU A 317 -69.62 36.89 -42.91
CA LEU A 317 -68.99 37.44 -44.11
C LEU A 317 -68.60 36.29 -45.04
N ASN A 318 -68.81 36.46 -46.35
CA ASN A 318 -68.46 35.48 -47.38
C ASN A 318 -69.00 34.05 -47.16
N GLY A 319 -70.13 33.91 -46.45
CA GLY A 319 -70.78 32.63 -46.16
C GLY A 319 -70.27 31.92 -44.89
N GLU A 320 -69.25 32.45 -44.22
CA GLU A 320 -68.78 31.99 -42.92
C GLU A 320 -69.41 32.81 -41.79
N SER A 321 -69.72 32.18 -40.66
CA SER A 321 -70.32 32.85 -39.49
C SER A 321 -69.67 32.41 -38.19
N VAL A 322 -69.41 33.35 -37.30
CA VAL A 322 -68.96 33.10 -35.93
C VAL A 322 -69.93 33.79 -34.97
N SER A 323 -70.20 33.14 -33.83
CA SER A 323 -71.17 33.63 -32.85
C SER A 323 -70.68 33.45 -31.43
N GLU A 324 -71.03 34.39 -30.57
CA GLU A 324 -70.79 34.34 -29.13
C GLU A 324 -72.05 34.74 -28.36
N VAL A 325 -72.26 34.16 -27.17
CA VAL A 325 -73.36 34.54 -26.28
C VAL A 325 -72.78 35.35 -25.12
N VAL A 326 -73.21 36.61 -25.02
CA VAL A 326 -72.79 37.57 -23.99
C VAL A 326 -73.87 37.67 -22.90
N ASN A 327 -73.49 37.46 -21.64
CA ASN A 327 -74.38 37.71 -20.50
C ASN A 327 -74.23 39.17 -20.02
N VAL A 328 -75.17 40.02 -20.41
CA VAL A 328 -75.20 41.44 -20.07
C VAL A 328 -75.96 41.62 -18.76
N SER A 329 -75.31 42.15 -17.74
CA SER A 329 -75.87 42.26 -16.38
C SER A 329 -75.63 43.62 -15.74
N GLY A 330 -74.37 44.03 -15.56
CA GLY A 330 -74.03 45.23 -14.78
C GLY A 330 -72.82 46.05 -15.24
N ALA A 331 -72.06 45.59 -16.24
CA ALA A 331 -71.02 46.42 -16.87
C ALA A 331 -71.64 47.36 -17.91
N LEU A 332 -71.02 48.53 -18.14
CA LEU A 332 -71.45 49.47 -19.16
C LEU A 332 -70.97 49.09 -20.57
N LEU A 333 -69.94 48.26 -20.68
CA LEU A 333 -69.35 47.85 -21.95
C LEU A 333 -68.95 46.38 -21.89
N TYR A 334 -69.28 45.63 -22.94
CA TYR A 334 -68.88 44.24 -23.17
C TYR A 334 -68.19 44.15 -24.52
N GLU A 335 -67.01 43.55 -24.57
CA GLU A 335 -66.23 43.38 -25.80
C GLU A 335 -66.43 41.97 -26.36
N VAL A 336 -66.68 41.85 -27.66
CA VAL A 336 -66.83 40.56 -28.36
C VAL A 336 -65.94 40.56 -29.59
N ASP A 337 -65.02 39.60 -29.68
CA ASP A 337 -64.16 39.40 -30.86
C ASP A 337 -64.69 38.27 -31.74
N LEU A 338 -65.24 38.67 -32.89
CA LEU A 338 -65.82 37.80 -33.91
C LEU A 338 -65.04 37.91 -35.23
N MET A 339 -63.71 38.08 -35.18
CA MET A 339 -62.87 38.12 -36.37
C MET A 339 -62.87 36.75 -37.09
N ILE A 340 -63.40 36.71 -38.31
CA ILE A 340 -63.53 35.48 -39.10
C ILE A 340 -62.21 35.19 -39.81
N THR A 341 -61.51 34.13 -39.39
CA THR A 341 -60.24 33.70 -39.99
C THR A 341 -60.48 32.76 -41.17
N SER A 342 -60.04 33.13 -42.37
CA SER A 342 -60.18 32.30 -43.57
C SER A 342 -59.03 31.29 -43.73
N GLY A 343 -57.81 31.66 -43.34
CA GLY A 343 -56.64 30.76 -43.39
C GLY A 343 -55.44 31.28 -42.62
N ILE A 344 -54.43 30.43 -42.46
CA ILE A 344 -53.11 30.81 -41.97
C ILE A 344 -52.04 30.29 -42.93
N ALA A 345 -50.92 31.00 -43.02
CA ALA A 345 -49.76 30.57 -43.78
C ALA A 345 -48.46 30.91 -43.03
N VAL A 346 -47.46 30.03 -43.13
CA VAL A 346 -46.10 30.33 -42.69
C VAL A 346 -45.45 31.16 -43.80
N THR A 347 -45.33 32.45 -43.58
CA THR A 347 -44.81 33.41 -44.57
C THR A 347 -43.31 33.60 -44.47
N THR A 348 -42.73 33.29 -43.30
CA THR A 348 -41.29 33.16 -43.10
C THR A 348 -41.00 31.85 -42.37
N GLN A 349 -40.10 31.03 -42.92
CA GLN A 349 -39.68 29.77 -42.30
C GLN A 349 -38.84 30.02 -41.04
N PRO A 350 -38.88 29.13 -40.03
CA PRO A 350 -37.97 29.22 -38.89
C PRO A 350 -36.52 29.12 -39.34
N THR A 351 -35.61 29.77 -38.61
CA THR A 351 -34.17 29.71 -38.90
C THR A 351 -33.59 28.32 -38.72
N LYS A 352 -34.28 27.47 -37.95
CA LYS A 352 -33.87 26.10 -37.65
C LYS A 352 -34.87 25.07 -38.17
N THR A 353 -34.41 24.22 -39.08
CA THR A 353 -35.22 23.16 -39.71
C THR A 353 -34.64 21.76 -39.52
N THR A 354 -33.47 21.63 -38.87
CA THR A 354 -32.83 20.33 -38.58
C THR A 354 -32.52 20.21 -37.09
N TYR A 355 -32.92 19.08 -36.51
CA TYR A 355 -32.94 18.85 -35.06
C TYR A 355 -32.30 17.51 -34.69
N PHE A 356 -31.82 17.41 -33.45
CA PHE A 356 -31.45 16.14 -32.82
C PHE A 356 -32.69 15.49 -32.17
N ILE A 357 -32.62 14.18 -31.92
CA ILE A 357 -33.68 13.48 -31.18
C ILE A 357 -33.78 14.07 -29.76
N GLY A 358 -35.01 14.40 -29.34
CA GLY A 358 -35.32 14.99 -28.04
C GLY A 358 -35.23 16.51 -27.99
N GLU A 359 -34.77 17.16 -29.06
CA GLU A 359 -34.66 18.62 -29.13
C GLU A 359 -36.03 19.29 -29.31
N ALA A 360 -36.26 20.41 -28.63
CA ALA A 360 -37.49 21.18 -28.75
C ALA A 360 -37.56 21.92 -30.10
N PHE A 361 -38.77 22.11 -30.63
CA PHE A 361 -39.00 22.95 -31.81
C PHE A 361 -38.63 24.41 -31.49
N ASP A 362 -37.85 25.04 -32.37
CA ASP A 362 -37.43 26.43 -32.23
C ASP A 362 -38.16 27.28 -33.28
N PRO A 363 -39.20 28.04 -32.89
CA PRO A 363 -39.95 28.88 -33.81
C PRO A 363 -39.21 30.18 -34.17
N THR A 364 -37.99 30.42 -33.67
CA THR A 364 -37.25 31.67 -33.92
C THR A 364 -37.13 31.98 -35.41
N GLY A 365 -37.45 33.22 -35.78
CA GLY A 365 -37.46 33.71 -37.16
C GLY A 365 -38.64 33.25 -38.01
N MET A 366 -39.54 32.42 -37.48
CA MET A 366 -40.79 32.06 -38.15
C MET A 366 -41.78 33.22 -38.08
N VAL A 367 -42.56 33.41 -39.15
CA VAL A 367 -43.71 34.33 -39.16
C VAL A 367 -44.93 33.59 -39.68
N VAL A 368 -46.01 33.62 -38.91
CA VAL A 368 -47.32 33.05 -39.25
C VAL A 368 -48.28 34.19 -39.52
N THR A 369 -48.79 34.26 -40.74
CA THR A 369 -49.73 35.29 -41.16
C THR A 369 -51.13 34.68 -41.27
N ALA A 370 -52.09 35.23 -40.53
CA ALA A 370 -53.50 34.93 -40.72
C ALA A 370 -54.09 35.80 -41.83
N THR A 371 -55.01 35.23 -42.61
CA THR A 371 -55.85 35.95 -43.57
C THR A 371 -57.30 35.87 -43.09
N PHE A 372 -57.94 37.02 -42.96
CA PHE A 372 -59.33 37.14 -42.50
C PHE A 372 -60.30 37.25 -43.68
N ALA A 373 -61.59 37.08 -43.41
CA ALA A 373 -62.64 37.04 -44.43
C ALA A 373 -62.83 38.38 -45.19
N ASP A 374 -62.30 39.49 -44.69
CA ASP A 374 -62.26 40.80 -45.37
C ASP A 374 -60.96 41.04 -46.15
N ASP A 375 -60.19 39.99 -46.42
CA ASP A 375 -58.89 39.99 -47.09
C ASP A 375 -57.78 40.74 -46.33
N THR A 376 -58.03 41.19 -45.09
CA THR A 376 -56.97 41.73 -44.23
C THR A 376 -56.08 40.62 -43.68
N THR A 377 -54.87 40.99 -43.25
CA THR A 377 -53.90 40.06 -42.68
C THR A 377 -53.31 40.57 -41.38
N ALA A 378 -52.90 39.64 -40.51
CA ALA A 378 -52.17 39.94 -39.28
C ALA A 378 -51.05 38.91 -39.05
N ASP A 379 -49.97 39.36 -38.41
CA ASP A 379 -48.99 38.46 -37.80
C ASP A 379 -49.60 37.88 -36.53
N VAL A 380 -49.71 36.55 -36.48
CA VAL A 380 -50.33 35.79 -35.38
C VAL A 380 -49.35 34.78 -34.78
N THR A 381 -48.05 34.99 -34.98
CA THR A 381 -47.01 34.04 -34.59
C THR A 381 -47.05 33.74 -33.09
N GLU A 382 -47.25 34.76 -32.25
CA GLU A 382 -47.32 34.63 -30.79
C GLU A 382 -48.59 33.91 -30.30
N ASP A 383 -49.65 33.90 -31.12
CA ASP A 383 -50.94 33.26 -30.80
C ASP A 383 -51.02 31.79 -31.27
N CYS A 384 -49.94 31.27 -31.85
CA CYS A 384 -49.89 29.90 -32.38
C CYS A 384 -49.38 28.88 -31.38
N THR A 385 -49.85 27.64 -31.52
CA THR A 385 -49.32 26.46 -30.79
C THR A 385 -48.65 25.48 -31.75
N PHE A 386 -47.66 24.73 -31.26
CA PHE A 386 -46.80 23.86 -32.08
C PHE A 386 -46.85 22.40 -31.61
N SER A 387 -47.04 21.46 -32.55
CA SER A 387 -47.04 20.03 -32.23
C SER A 387 -46.36 19.19 -33.33
N PRO A 388 -45.38 18.32 -32.99
CA PRO A 388 -44.88 18.05 -31.64
C PRO A 388 -43.96 19.16 -31.11
N GLU A 389 -43.95 19.36 -29.78
CA GLU A 389 -43.04 20.30 -29.12
C GLU A 389 -41.59 19.79 -29.11
N THR A 390 -41.38 18.47 -29.04
CA THR A 390 -40.06 17.82 -29.05
C THR A 390 -39.90 16.85 -30.21
N MET A 391 -38.74 16.84 -30.84
CA MET A 391 -38.45 16.04 -32.03
C MET A 391 -38.15 14.58 -31.69
N ALA A 392 -39.11 13.70 -31.93
CA ALA A 392 -38.86 12.26 -31.92
C ALA A 392 -38.14 11.80 -33.20
N ALA A 393 -37.55 10.60 -33.16
CA ALA A 393 -36.96 9.99 -34.35
C ALA A 393 -38.01 9.86 -35.47
N GLY A 394 -37.66 10.32 -36.68
CA GLY A 394 -38.54 10.25 -37.85
C GLY A 394 -39.59 11.37 -37.95
N THR A 395 -39.60 12.37 -37.05
CA THR A 395 -40.43 13.56 -37.24
C THR A 395 -40.03 14.30 -38.52
N GLN A 396 -41.01 14.59 -39.37
CA GLN A 396 -40.82 15.24 -40.67
C GLN A 396 -41.48 16.62 -40.76
N SER A 397 -42.36 16.95 -39.82
CA SER A 397 -43.08 18.22 -39.81
C SER A 397 -43.60 18.58 -38.43
N VAL A 398 -43.74 19.88 -38.19
CA VAL A 398 -44.44 20.48 -37.04
C VAL A 398 -45.73 21.11 -37.52
N THR A 399 -46.82 20.84 -36.81
CA THR A 399 -48.13 21.44 -37.04
C THR A 399 -48.25 22.73 -36.23
N ILE A 400 -48.58 23.83 -36.91
CA ILE A 400 -48.86 25.14 -36.35
C ILE A 400 -50.38 25.28 -36.27
N THR A 401 -50.90 25.62 -35.10
CA THR A 401 -52.36 25.78 -34.87
C THR A 401 -52.66 27.16 -34.33
N TYR A 402 -53.54 27.89 -35.00
CA TYR A 402 -54.07 29.19 -34.60
C TYR A 402 -55.57 29.09 -34.33
N VAL A 403 -56.04 29.71 -33.24
CA VAL A 403 -57.45 29.72 -32.84
C VAL A 403 -57.87 31.15 -32.49
N ARG A 404 -58.90 31.67 -33.17
CA ARG A 404 -59.53 32.96 -32.84
C ARG A 404 -61.03 32.89 -33.11
N ALA A 405 -61.84 33.48 -32.23
CA ALA A 405 -63.31 33.44 -32.28
C ALA A 405 -63.88 32.00 -32.46
N GLY A 406 -63.23 31.00 -31.87
CA GLY A 406 -63.60 29.58 -31.98
C GLY A 406 -63.27 28.91 -33.33
N VAL A 407 -62.64 29.62 -34.27
CA VAL A 407 -62.21 29.07 -35.57
C VAL A 407 -60.76 28.58 -35.47
N THR A 408 -60.53 27.30 -35.75
CA THR A 408 -59.19 26.70 -35.80
C THR A 408 -58.68 26.63 -37.24
N LYS A 409 -57.44 27.07 -37.46
CA LYS A 409 -56.71 26.89 -38.73
C LYS A 409 -55.33 26.33 -38.45
N THR A 410 -54.82 25.54 -39.40
CA THR A 410 -53.51 24.89 -39.27
C THR A 410 -52.64 25.08 -40.50
N ALA A 411 -51.33 25.10 -40.27
CA ALA A 411 -50.28 25.04 -41.28
C ALA A 411 -49.19 24.07 -40.81
N THR A 412 -48.27 23.69 -41.70
CA THR A 412 -47.16 22.80 -41.36
C THR A 412 -45.82 23.37 -41.80
N VAL A 413 -44.79 23.11 -41.01
CA VAL A 413 -43.39 23.36 -41.36
C VAL A 413 -42.66 22.03 -41.44
N ALA A 414 -41.94 21.79 -42.53
CA ALA A 414 -41.09 20.62 -42.67
C ALA A 414 -39.84 20.75 -41.78
N VAL A 415 -39.50 19.67 -41.07
CA VAL A 415 -38.30 19.56 -40.24
C VAL A 415 -37.61 18.23 -40.52
N ALA A 416 -36.31 18.14 -40.25
CA ALA A 416 -35.53 16.91 -40.35
C ALA A 416 -34.92 16.55 -39.00
N VAL A 417 -34.99 15.28 -38.61
CA VAL A 417 -34.38 14.77 -37.37
C VAL A 417 -33.17 13.90 -37.71
N ARG A 418 -32.01 14.24 -37.13
CA ARG A 418 -30.75 13.52 -37.38
C ARG A 418 -30.82 12.10 -36.85
N THR A 419 -30.21 11.18 -37.60
CA THR A 419 -30.12 9.76 -37.24
C THR A 419 -28.66 9.39 -36.94
N LEU A 420 -28.43 8.81 -35.77
CA LEU A 420 -27.10 8.35 -35.33
C LEU A 420 -26.61 7.19 -36.22
N ASP A 421 -25.49 7.39 -36.92
CA ASP A 421 -24.88 6.42 -37.81
C ASP A 421 -23.85 5.54 -37.08
N HIS A 422 -22.83 6.16 -36.47
CA HIS A 422 -21.82 5.46 -35.67
C HIS A 422 -21.18 6.38 -34.62
N ILE A 423 -20.33 5.81 -33.77
CA ILE A 423 -19.47 6.56 -32.85
C ILE A 423 -18.01 6.16 -33.04
N ALA A 424 -17.10 7.08 -32.73
CA ALA A 424 -15.66 6.80 -32.69
C ALA A 424 -15.02 7.45 -31.46
N VAL A 425 -13.96 6.82 -30.94
CA VAL A 425 -13.03 7.47 -30.01
C VAL A 425 -12.08 8.33 -30.85
N THR A 426 -12.32 9.64 -30.88
CA THR A 426 -11.52 10.59 -31.66
C THR A 426 -10.31 11.11 -30.88
N THR A 427 -10.35 10.97 -29.55
CA THR A 427 -9.19 11.20 -28.68
C THR A 427 -9.13 10.07 -27.65
N PRO A 428 -8.08 9.23 -27.66
CA PRO A 428 -7.89 8.20 -26.65
C PRO A 428 -7.79 8.79 -25.23
N PRO A 429 -8.09 8.00 -24.18
CA PRO A 429 -7.84 8.42 -22.80
C PRO A 429 -6.35 8.66 -22.54
N SER A 430 -6.04 9.45 -21.52
CA SER A 430 -4.66 9.74 -21.10
C SER A 430 -3.89 8.50 -20.66
N LYS A 431 -4.59 7.47 -20.16
CA LYS A 431 -4.01 6.19 -19.75
C LYS A 431 -4.56 5.02 -20.58
N THR A 432 -3.66 4.34 -21.29
CA THR A 432 -3.96 3.15 -22.11
C THR A 432 -3.19 1.90 -21.66
N ALA A 433 -2.24 2.03 -20.73
CA ALA A 433 -1.49 0.93 -20.14
C ALA A 433 -1.84 0.79 -18.65
N TYR A 434 -2.22 -0.41 -18.25
CA TYR A 434 -2.73 -0.73 -16.92
C TYR A 434 -1.99 -1.92 -16.30
N LYS A 435 -2.02 -1.98 -14.97
CA LYS A 435 -1.60 -3.15 -14.19
C LYS A 435 -2.82 -4.03 -13.90
N TYR A 436 -2.61 -5.34 -13.78
CA TYR A 436 -3.68 -6.28 -13.39
C TYR A 436 -4.37 -5.80 -12.11
N GLY A 437 -5.71 -5.72 -12.15
CA GLY A 437 -6.53 -5.26 -11.04
C GLY A 437 -6.89 -3.76 -11.07
N GLU A 438 -6.24 -2.93 -11.88
CA GLU A 438 -6.59 -1.51 -12.03
C GLU A 438 -7.94 -1.33 -12.73
N THR A 439 -8.60 -0.19 -12.52
CA THR A 439 -9.84 0.20 -13.20
C THR A 439 -9.55 1.15 -14.36
N PHE A 440 -10.34 1.05 -15.43
CA PHE A 440 -10.21 1.93 -16.60
C PHE A 440 -10.48 3.38 -16.23
N GLN A 441 -9.61 4.28 -16.69
CA GLN A 441 -9.70 5.73 -16.45
C GLN A 441 -10.06 6.44 -17.76
N PRO A 442 -11.31 6.90 -17.95
CA PRO A 442 -11.75 7.55 -19.19
C PRO A 442 -11.26 8.99 -19.35
N ALA A 443 -10.50 9.53 -18.39
CA ALA A 443 -10.02 10.91 -18.42
C ALA A 443 -9.28 11.24 -19.72
N GLY A 444 -9.61 12.38 -20.33
CA GLY A 444 -9.07 12.83 -21.62
C GLY A 444 -9.68 12.15 -22.86
N MET A 445 -10.58 11.16 -22.69
CA MET A 445 -11.20 10.49 -23.83
C MET A 445 -12.32 11.33 -24.44
N VAL A 446 -12.28 11.51 -25.76
CA VAL A 446 -13.34 12.17 -26.54
C VAL A 446 -14.04 11.15 -27.43
N VAL A 447 -15.35 11.03 -27.23
CA VAL A 447 -16.23 10.19 -28.05
C VAL A 447 -17.04 11.10 -28.96
N THR A 448 -16.98 10.84 -30.27
CA THR A 448 -17.69 11.61 -31.30
C THR A 448 -18.78 10.77 -31.92
N ALA A 449 -20.00 11.31 -31.98
CA ALA A 449 -21.12 10.73 -32.72
C ALA A 449 -21.17 11.31 -34.14
N TYR A 450 -21.42 10.44 -35.10
CA TYR A 450 -21.56 10.75 -36.52
C TYR A 450 -22.98 10.45 -36.98
N TYR A 451 -23.50 11.32 -37.83
CA TYR A 451 -24.89 11.29 -38.28
C TYR A 451 -24.98 11.00 -39.77
N THR A 452 -26.16 10.54 -40.21
CA THR A 452 -26.42 10.22 -41.62
C THR A 452 -26.39 11.44 -42.56
N ASP A 453 -26.42 12.66 -42.02
CA ASP A 453 -26.26 13.92 -42.76
C ASP A 453 -24.80 14.40 -42.84
N GLU A 454 -23.84 13.51 -42.53
CA GLU A 454 -22.39 13.75 -42.49
C GLU A 454 -21.92 14.72 -41.38
N THR A 455 -22.83 15.22 -40.53
CA THR A 455 -22.46 16.02 -39.37
C THR A 455 -21.93 15.15 -38.23
N SER A 456 -21.25 15.77 -37.28
CA SER A 456 -20.76 15.09 -36.08
C SER A 456 -20.71 16.03 -34.88
N ARG A 457 -20.72 15.46 -33.68
CA ARG A 457 -20.49 16.20 -32.42
C ARG A 457 -19.84 15.32 -31.36
N ALA A 458 -19.07 15.93 -30.48
CA ALA A 458 -18.62 15.27 -29.25
C ALA A 458 -19.85 14.96 -28.37
N VAL A 459 -19.89 13.77 -27.78
CA VAL A 459 -21.00 13.33 -26.93
C VAL A 459 -20.52 13.01 -25.52
N THR A 460 -21.35 13.40 -24.55
CA THR A 460 -21.23 13.02 -23.14
C THR A 460 -22.30 11.97 -22.82
N GLY A 461 -22.21 11.29 -21.67
CA GLY A 461 -23.19 10.27 -21.27
C GLY A 461 -23.06 8.90 -21.97
N TYR A 462 -21.93 8.64 -22.66
CA TYR A 462 -21.60 7.29 -23.09
C TYR A 462 -21.30 6.39 -21.88
N THR A 463 -21.45 5.09 -22.07
CA THR A 463 -21.06 4.07 -21.11
C THR A 463 -19.85 3.30 -21.64
N TYR A 464 -19.12 2.63 -20.76
CA TYR A 464 -18.00 1.77 -21.14
C TYR A 464 -18.00 0.46 -20.37
N SER A 465 -17.35 -0.56 -20.93
CA SER A 465 -17.20 -1.88 -20.31
C SER A 465 -15.85 -2.49 -20.70
N PRO A 466 -15.14 -3.17 -19.76
CA PRO A 466 -15.50 -3.41 -18.36
C PRO A 466 -15.43 -2.16 -17.46
N THR A 467 -16.27 -2.11 -16.43
CA THR A 467 -16.28 -1.04 -15.40
C THR A 467 -15.51 -1.41 -14.12
N GLY A 468 -15.26 -2.70 -13.90
CA GLY A 468 -14.51 -3.22 -12.75
C GLY A 468 -13.01 -3.34 -13.00
N ALA A 469 -12.35 -4.09 -12.13
CA ALA A 469 -10.93 -4.41 -12.22
C ALA A 469 -10.59 -5.10 -13.55
N LEU A 470 -9.56 -4.60 -14.23
CA LEU A 470 -9.08 -5.13 -15.50
C LEU A 470 -8.31 -6.44 -15.28
N ALA A 471 -8.70 -7.46 -16.04
CA ALA A 471 -8.05 -8.75 -16.12
C ALA A 471 -7.04 -8.80 -17.28
N MET A 472 -6.12 -9.77 -17.25
CA MET A 472 -5.08 -9.92 -18.29
C MET A 472 -5.62 -10.11 -19.71
N ASN A 473 -6.84 -10.62 -19.87
CA ASN A 473 -7.47 -10.80 -21.18
C ASN A 473 -8.22 -9.55 -21.67
N ASN A 474 -8.27 -8.46 -20.90
CA ASN A 474 -8.82 -7.19 -21.37
C ASN A 474 -7.81 -6.47 -22.26
N THR A 475 -8.04 -6.51 -23.57
CA THR A 475 -7.23 -5.79 -24.58
C THR A 475 -7.93 -4.57 -25.16
N THR A 476 -9.24 -4.43 -24.90
CA THR A 476 -10.05 -3.30 -25.32
C THR A 476 -11.08 -2.95 -24.24
N ILE A 477 -11.51 -1.68 -24.26
CA ILE A 477 -12.70 -1.17 -23.59
C ILE A 477 -13.75 -0.94 -24.67
N THR A 478 -14.96 -1.46 -24.48
CA THR A 478 -16.11 -1.18 -25.36
C THR A 478 -16.81 0.07 -24.87
N ILE A 479 -17.00 1.05 -25.76
CA ILE A 479 -17.71 2.30 -25.52
C ILE A 479 -19.07 2.20 -26.21
N SER A 480 -20.13 2.59 -25.52
CA SER A 480 -21.51 2.51 -26.01
C SER A 480 -22.23 3.83 -25.78
N TYR A 481 -22.80 4.40 -26.84
CA TYR A 481 -23.61 5.63 -26.77
C TYR A 481 -24.99 5.35 -27.35
N THR A 482 -26.01 5.85 -26.67
CA THR A 482 -27.42 5.67 -27.05
C THR A 482 -28.05 7.03 -27.24
N GLU A 483 -28.68 7.24 -28.40
CA GLU A 483 -29.44 8.44 -28.71
C GLU A 483 -30.84 8.03 -29.20
N GLY A 484 -31.86 8.39 -28.41
CA GLY A 484 -33.20 7.84 -28.57
C GLY A 484 -33.21 6.32 -28.34
N SER A 485 -33.64 5.56 -29.36
CA SER A 485 -33.65 4.09 -29.37
C SER A 485 -32.44 3.47 -30.08
N VAL A 486 -31.52 4.27 -30.62
CA VAL A 486 -30.38 3.80 -31.41
C VAL A 486 -29.14 3.75 -30.53
N THR A 487 -28.53 2.58 -30.41
CA THR A 487 -27.26 2.39 -29.69
C THR A 487 -26.14 2.05 -30.66
N LYS A 488 -25.00 2.71 -30.53
CA LYS A 488 -23.79 2.43 -31.32
C LYS A 488 -22.61 2.17 -30.39
N GLN A 489 -21.69 1.35 -30.86
CA GLN A 489 -20.52 0.94 -30.09
C GLN A 489 -19.23 1.12 -30.88
N THR A 490 -18.16 1.38 -30.15
CA THR A 490 -16.78 1.39 -30.64
C THR A 490 -15.85 0.86 -29.55
N THR A 491 -14.56 0.71 -29.82
CA THR A 491 -13.60 0.17 -28.85
C THR A 491 -12.35 1.03 -28.73
N GLN A 492 -11.85 1.16 -27.50
CA GLN A 492 -10.53 1.73 -27.19
C GLN A 492 -9.57 0.61 -26.81
N ALA A 493 -8.42 0.50 -27.49
CA ALA A 493 -7.38 -0.46 -27.14
C ALA A 493 -6.68 -0.10 -25.82
N ILE A 494 -6.36 -1.11 -25.00
CA ILE A 494 -5.60 -1.00 -23.77
C ILE A 494 -4.60 -2.16 -23.64
N THR A 495 -3.62 -2.03 -22.76
CA THR A 495 -2.75 -3.14 -22.34
C THR A 495 -2.86 -3.35 -20.83
N VAL A 496 -2.82 -4.61 -20.40
CA VAL A 496 -2.80 -4.99 -18.98
C VAL A 496 -1.56 -5.85 -18.74
N ALA A 497 -0.73 -5.44 -17.78
CA ALA A 497 0.48 -6.15 -17.39
C ALA A 497 0.38 -6.66 -15.94
N LYS A 498 0.89 -7.87 -15.71
CA LYS A 498 1.09 -8.38 -14.35
C LYS A 498 2.28 -7.70 -13.67
N VAL A 499 2.27 -7.70 -12.35
CA VAL A 499 3.31 -7.05 -11.51
C VAL A 499 3.89 -8.07 -10.56
N LEU A 500 5.22 -8.04 -10.41
CA LEU A 500 5.95 -8.88 -9.46
C LEU A 500 5.50 -8.58 -8.02
N ALA A 501 4.87 -9.56 -7.36
CA ALA A 501 4.36 -9.43 -6.00
C ALA A 501 5.41 -9.87 -4.96
N SER A 502 6.03 -11.03 -5.17
CA SER A 502 7.08 -11.59 -4.32
C SER A 502 7.99 -12.55 -5.10
N ILE A 503 9.10 -12.95 -4.48
CA ILE A 503 9.87 -14.12 -4.90
C ILE A 503 9.98 -15.11 -3.75
N GLU A 504 10.23 -16.37 -4.09
CA GLU A 504 10.40 -17.47 -3.16
C GLU A 504 11.52 -18.40 -3.64
N ILE A 505 12.39 -18.81 -2.72
CA ILE A 505 13.38 -19.86 -2.96
C ILE A 505 12.70 -21.22 -2.78
N THR A 506 12.11 -21.73 -3.86
CA THR A 506 11.34 -22.98 -3.86
C THR A 506 12.22 -24.23 -3.83
N THR A 507 13.50 -24.11 -4.18
CA THR A 507 14.50 -25.18 -4.00
C THR A 507 15.80 -24.56 -3.49
N PRO A 508 16.26 -24.92 -2.29
CA PRO A 508 17.56 -24.46 -1.76
C PRO A 508 18.75 -24.90 -2.62
N PRO A 509 19.90 -24.20 -2.56
CA PRO A 509 21.11 -24.63 -3.24
C PRO A 509 21.63 -25.96 -2.67
N THR A 510 22.37 -26.70 -3.49
CA THR A 510 22.99 -27.99 -3.11
C THR A 510 24.03 -27.87 -1.99
N LYS A 511 24.65 -26.69 -1.84
CA LYS A 511 25.63 -26.39 -0.78
C LYS A 511 25.14 -25.25 0.11
N THR A 512 24.94 -25.55 1.40
CA THR A 512 24.50 -24.59 2.43
C THR A 512 25.48 -24.45 3.59
N ALA A 513 26.57 -25.22 3.60
CA ALA A 513 27.64 -25.14 4.59
C ALA A 513 28.95 -24.74 3.91
N TYR A 514 29.60 -23.72 4.45
CA TYR A 514 30.79 -23.10 3.90
C TYR A 514 31.85 -22.88 4.99
N PHE A 515 33.11 -22.79 4.58
CA PHE A 515 34.18 -22.22 5.39
C PHE A 515 34.35 -20.73 5.10
N SER A 516 34.83 -19.98 6.10
CA SER A 516 35.12 -18.56 5.87
C SER A 516 36.16 -18.39 4.77
N GLY A 517 35.89 -17.46 3.84
CA GLY A 517 36.68 -17.26 2.62
C GLY A 517 36.06 -17.87 1.37
N GLU A 518 35.21 -18.90 1.51
CA GLU A 518 34.51 -19.50 0.37
C GLU A 518 33.47 -18.55 -0.24
N THR A 519 33.13 -18.75 -1.52
CA THR A 519 32.05 -18.01 -2.20
C THR A 519 30.78 -18.85 -2.25
N PHE A 520 29.62 -18.19 -2.11
CA PHE A 520 28.33 -18.86 -2.23
C PHE A 520 28.15 -19.50 -3.62
N ASN A 521 27.68 -20.75 -3.64
CA ASN A 521 27.39 -21.48 -4.87
C ASN A 521 25.87 -21.67 -5.03
N PRO A 522 25.22 -20.95 -5.96
CA PRO A 522 23.78 -21.05 -6.19
C PRO A 522 23.36 -22.34 -6.94
N ALA A 523 24.29 -23.26 -7.25
CA ALA A 523 23.98 -24.47 -8.01
C ALA A 523 22.86 -25.30 -7.35
N GLY A 524 21.82 -25.58 -8.15
CA GLY A 524 20.61 -26.30 -7.72
C GLY A 524 19.52 -25.41 -7.11
N MET A 525 19.77 -24.11 -6.92
CA MET A 525 18.79 -23.19 -6.39
C MET A 525 17.74 -22.81 -7.44
N VAL A 526 16.46 -22.88 -7.07
CA VAL A 526 15.33 -22.43 -7.91
C VAL A 526 14.64 -21.28 -7.22
N VAL A 527 14.51 -20.17 -7.95
CA VAL A 527 13.80 -18.97 -7.50
C VAL A 527 12.52 -18.85 -8.31
N THR A 528 11.39 -18.73 -7.64
CA THR A 528 10.06 -18.59 -8.24
C THR A 528 9.56 -17.17 -7.98
N ALA A 529 9.16 -16.47 -9.04
CA ALA A 529 8.46 -15.20 -8.97
C ALA A 529 6.95 -15.43 -8.90
N HIS A 530 6.28 -14.74 -7.98
CA HIS A 530 4.83 -14.71 -7.83
C HIS A 530 4.31 -13.33 -8.23
N TYR A 531 3.22 -13.30 -8.98
CA TYR A 531 2.65 -12.06 -9.54
C TYR A 531 1.29 -11.75 -8.94
N ASN A 532 0.86 -10.50 -9.06
CA ASN A 532 -0.43 -10.03 -8.54
C ASN A 532 -1.66 -10.62 -9.25
N ASP A 533 -1.49 -11.25 -10.41
CA ASP A 533 -2.54 -11.99 -11.12
C ASP A 533 -2.68 -13.45 -10.63
N GLY A 534 -1.92 -13.84 -9.61
CA GLY A 534 -1.89 -15.21 -9.06
C GLY A 534 -1.05 -16.19 -9.88
N SER A 535 -0.45 -15.76 -11.00
CA SER A 535 0.50 -16.58 -11.74
C SER A 535 1.84 -16.67 -10.99
N SER A 536 2.61 -17.72 -11.30
CA SER A 536 3.97 -17.89 -10.80
C SER A 536 4.86 -18.52 -11.87
N ALA A 537 6.15 -18.20 -11.88
CA ALA A 537 7.12 -18.80 -12.79
C ALA A 537 8.50 -18.91 -12.15
N ALA A 538 9.24 -19.97 -12.49
CA ALA A 538 10.67 -20.04 -12.18
C ALA A 538 11.41 -18.98 -12.99
N VAL A 539 12.29 -18.22 -12.33
CA VAL A 539 13.01 -17.09 -12.94
C VAL A 539 14.52 -17.30 -12.94
N SER A 540 15.15 -16.81 -13.98
CA SER A 540 16.61 -16.66 -14.09
C SER A 540 16.98 -15.17 -14.00
N GLY A 541 18.27 -14.85 -13.84
CA GLY A 541 18.73 -13.45 -13.75
C GLY A 541 18.53 -12.79 -12.37
N TYR A 542 18.17 -13.55 -11.34
CA TYR A 542 18.27 -13.07 -9.97
C TYR A 542 19.74 -12.80 -9.58
N THR A 543 19.93 -11.91 -8.63
CA THR A 543 21.21 -11.61 -8.00
C THR A 543 21.20 -12.09 -6.55
N TYR A 544 22.38 -12.16 -5.92
CA TYR A 544 22.46 -12.52 -4.52
C TYR A 544 23.57 -11.75 -3.80
N SER A 545 23.43 -11.59 -2.49
CA SER A 545 24.37 -10.92 -1.61
C SER A 545 24.53 -11.68 -0.30
N PRO A 546 25.75 -11.82 0.25
CA PRO A 546 27.03 -11.36 -0.30
C PRO A 546 27.44 -12.09 -1.59
N ASN A 547 28.06 -11.37 -2.53
CA ASN A 547 28.54 -11.88 -3.81
C ASN A 547 30.06 -12.22 -3.80
N GLY A 548 30.70 -12.13 -2.63
CA GLY A 548 32.13 -12.37 -2.42
C GLY A 548 32.41 -13.44 -1.36
N ALA A 549 33.63 -13.41 -0.82
CA ALA A 549 34.06 -14.32 0.23
C ALA A 549 33.17 -14.21 1.47
N LEU A 550 32.68 -15.36 1.94
CA LEU A 550 31.82 -15.48 3.11
C LEU A 550 32.64 -15.30 4.39
N ALA A 551 32.15 -14.44 5.28
CA ALA A 551 32.67 -14.24 6.62
C ALA A 551 31.84 -15.03 7.65
N ALA A 552 32.40 -15.23 8.84
CA ALA A 552 31.76 -15.93 9.95
C ALA A 552 30.35 -15.41 10.31
N GLY A 553 30.08 -14.12 10.05
CA GLY A 553 28.78 -13.49 10.31
C GLY A 553 27.73 -13.70 9.22
N ASN A 554 28.09 -14.31 8.08
CA ASN A 554 27.13 -14.56 7.01
C ASN A 554 26.33 -15.83 7.30
N ASN A 555 25.14 -15.64 7.86
CA ASN A 555 24.19 -16.74 8.15
C ASN A 555 23.10 -16.87 7.08
N THR A 556 23.00 -15.90 6.16
CA THR A 556 22.02 -15.88 5.09
C THR A 556 22.61 -15.28 3.82
N ILE A 557 22.06 -15.71 2.69
CA ILE A 557 22.23 -15.09 1.38
C ILE A 557 20.91 -14.42 1.00
N THR A 558 20.93 -13.11 0.78
CA THR A 558 19.79 -12.37 0.24
C THR A 558 19.76 -12.54 -1.26
N VAL A 559 18.71 -13.16 -1.79
CA VAL A 559 18.44 -13.30 -3.22
C VAL A 559 17.51 -12.16 -3.64
N SER A 560 17.78 -11.53 -4.77
CA SER A 560 17.03 -10.38 -5.28
C SER A 560 16.69 -10.55 -6.75
N TYR A 561 15.44 -10.32 -7.13
CA TYR A 561 14.96 -10.39 -8.51
C TYR A 561 14.17 -9.13 -8.85
N SER A 562 14.43 -8.58 -10.05
CA SER A 562 13.84 -7.33 -10.52
C SER A 562 13.14 -7.54 -11.86
N GLU A 563 11.88 -7.14 -11.95
CA GLU A 563 11.07 -7.22 -13.17
C GLU A 563 10.11 -6.02 -13.24
N GLY A 564 10.03 -5.37 -14.40
CA GLY A 564 9.14 -4.21 -14.59
C GLY A 564 9.42 -3.04 -13.63
N GLY A 565 10.67 -2.86 -13.20
CA GLY A 565 11.08 -1.83 -12.24
C GLY A 565 10.79 -2.16 -10.77
N VAL A 566 10.16 -3.30 -10.47
CA VAL A 566 9.90 -3.76 -9.11
C VAL A 566 10.97 -4.77 -8.71
N THR A 567 11.54 -4.60 -7.51
CA THR A 567 12.52 -5.54 -6.95
C THR A 567 11.93 -6.24 -5.73
N LYS A 568 12.09 -7.56 -5.66
CA LYS A 568 11.69 -8.38 -4.51
C LYS A 568 12.85 -9.25 -4.07
N THR A 569 12.88 -9.53 -2.77
CA THR A 569 13.97 -10.30 -2.14
C THR A 569 13.43 -11.47 -1.33
N ASP A 570 14.21 -12.52 -1.26
CA ASP A 570 14.02 -13.64 -0.32
C ASP A 570 15.41 -14.05 0.23
N THR A 571 15.45 -14.85 1.29
CA THR A 571 16.70 -15.20 1.97
C THR A 571 16.93 -16.71 2.06
N GLN A 572 18.12 -17.16 1.65
CA GLN A 572 18.59 -18.52 1.84
C GLN A 572 19.49 -18.61 3.08
N ALA A 573 19.13 -19.43 4.05
CA ALA A 573 20.00 -19.72 5.19
C ALA A 573 21.26 -20.52 4.77
N ILE A 574 22.40 -20.15 5.33
CA ILE A 574 23.68 -20.85 5.18
C ILE A 574 24.41 -20.92 6.52
N THR A 575 25.45 -21.74 6.61
CA THR A 575 26.36 -21.78 7.77
C THR A 575 27.79 -21.52 7.31
N VAL A 576 28.51 -20.65 8.01
CA VAL A 576 29.92 -20.33 7.71
C VAL A 576 30.78 -20.65 8.92
N THR A 577 31.61 -21.69 8.79
CA THR A 577 32.53 -22.11 9.86
C THR A 577 33.86 -21.38 9.72
N THR A 578 34.29 -20.69 10.77
CA THR A 578 35.62 -20.07 10.82
C THR A 578 36.67 -21.11 11.17
N ILE A 579 37.77 -21.12 10.43
CA ILE A 579 38.92 -21.98 10.71
C ILE A 579 40.07 -21.10 11.15
N SER A 580 40.71 -21.44 12.28
CA SER A 580 41.96 -20.82 12.70
C SER A 580 43.14 -21.57 12.10
N ASN A 581 44.13 -20.87 11.56
CA ASN A 581 45.40 -21.48 11.15
C ASN A 581 46.22 -21.99 12.35
N THR A 582 45.85 -21.64 13.59
CA THR A 582 46.41 -22.30 14.78
C THR A 582 45.56 -23.52 15.12
N LEU A 583 46.04 -24.72 14.81
CA LEU A 583 45.31 -25.99 15.03
C LEU A 583 44.67 -26.08 16.42
N ASN A 584 45.41 -25.73 17.47
CA ASN A 584 44.94 -25.82 18.86
C ASN A 584 43.69 -24.96 19.15
N SER A 585 43.51 -23.85 18.43
CA SER A 585 42.39 -22.91 18.57
C SER A 585 41.09 -23.43 17.94
N ASN A 586 41.13 -24.53 17.19
CA ASN A 586 39.96 -25.12 16.55
C ASN A 586 39.32 -26.19 17.44
N SER A 587 37.99 -26.29 17.40
CA SER A 587 37.28 -27.42 17.99
C SER A 587 37.58 -28.72 17.22
N TRP A 588 37.41 -29.88 17.85
CA TRP A 588 37.53 -31.15 17.13
C TRP A 588 36.50 -31.27 16.00
N ALA A 589 35.29 -30.75 16.17
CA ALA A 589 34.27 -30.71 15.12
C ALA A 589 34.72 -29.88 13.90
N THR A 590 35.36 -28.73 14.12
CA THR A 590 35.95 -27.92 13.04
C THR A 590 37.04 -28.70 12.31
N ILE A 591 37.94 -29.35 13.05
CA ILE A 591 39.01 -30.20 12.48
C ILE A 591 38.42 -31.34 11.65
N LYS A 592 37.34 -31.96 12.14
CA LYS A 592 36.61 -32.99 11.41
C LYS A 592 36.05 -32.46 10.09
N ALA A 593 35.39 -31.31 10.12
CA ALA A 593 34.80 -30.70 8.93
C ALA A 593 35.88 -30.40 7.87
N VAL A 594 37.02 -29.83 8.30
CA VAL A 594 38.16 -29.58 7.41
C VAL A 594 38.75 -30.88 6.87
N SER A 595 38.87 -31.91 7.70
CA SER A 595 39.34 -33.24 7.30
C SER A 595 38.41 -33.89 6.29
N ASP A 596 37.10 -33.91 6.54
CA ASP A 596 36.06 -34.45 5.65
C ASP A 596 36.05 -33.76 4.28
N ALA A 597 36.30 -32.44 4.27
CA ALA A 597 36.45 -31.65 3.06
C ALA A 597 37.79 -31.89 2.33
N GLY A 598 38.74 -32.60 2.95
CA GLY A 598 40.07 -32.84 2.40
C GLY A 598 40.92 -31.56 2.31
N GLN A 599 40.74 -30.62 3.23
CA GLN A 599 41.36 -29.29 3.21
C GLN A 599 42.40 -29.08 4.33
N GLY A 600 42.79 -30.13 5.05
CA GLY A 600 43.64 -30.00 6.24
C GLY A 600 44.98 -29.29 5.99
N ASP A 601 45.60 -29.57 4.85
CA ASP A 601 46.88 -29.00 4.42
C ASP A 601 46.80 -27.53 3.98
N ASN A 602 45.60 -27.02 3.71
CA ASN A 602 45.39 -25.60 3.40
C ASN A 602 45.37 -24.72 4.66
N TYR A 603 45.19 -25.30 5.86
CA TYR A 603 45.04 -24.55 7.11
C TYR A 603 46.11 -24.86 8.15
N TRP A 604 46.70 -26.06 8.13
CA TRP A 604 47.64 -26.52 9.15
C TRP A 604 48.83 -27.26 8.53
N ASP A 605 49.93 -27.29 9.28
CA ASP A 605 51.17 -27.92 8.85
C ASP A 605 51.44 -29.23 9.60
N VAL A 606 52.26 -30.10 8.98
CA VAL A 606 52.78 -31.29 9.66
C VAL A 606 53.63 -30.87 10.85
N GLY A 607 53.30 -31.40 12.03
CA GLY A 607 53.94 -31.07 13.31
C GLY A 607 53.11 -30.14 14.20
N ASP A 608 52.10 -29.45 13.65
CA ASP A 608 51.17 -28.61 14.42
C ASP A 608 50.49 -29.41 15.52
N THR A 609 50.28 -28.76 16.66
CA THR A 609 49.86 -29.42 17.89
C THR A 609 48.48 -28.99 18.37
N LYS A 610 47.75 -29.93 18.98
CA LYS A 610 46.50 -29.68 19.69
C LYS A 610 46.57 -30.34 21.08
N ALA A 611 46.23 -29.57 22.10
CA ALA A 611 46.19 -30.07 23.47
C ALA A 611 44.97 -30.99 23.66
N ILE A 612 45.20 -32.09 24.36
CA ILE A 612 44.18 -33.00 24.86
C ILE A 612 44.46 -33.33 26.32
N THR A 613 43.47 -33.92 26.99
CA THR A 613 43.64 -34.45 28.34
C THR A 613 43.34 -35.93 28.33
N ILE A 614 44.30 -36.76 28.76
CA ILE A 614 44.06 -38.18 28.98
C ILE A 614 43.64 -38.37 30.43
N ASN A 615 42.49 -39.01 30.64
CA ASN A 615 41.94 -39.21 31.97
C ASN A 615 41.27 -40.58 32.12
N GLY A 616 41.59 -41.28 33.19
CA GLY A 616 41.09 -42.62 33.48
C GLY A 616 42.14 -43.72 33.35
N ASN A 617 41.69 -44.96 33.44
CA ASN A 617 42.56 -46.13 33.43
C ASN A 617 42.91 -46.56 31.99
N VAL A 618 44.18 -46.89 31.79
CA VAL A 618 44.70 -47.58 30.61
C VAL A 618 45.48 -48.79 31.11
N GLY A 619 44.89 -49.97 30.94
CA GLY A 619 45.28 -51.15 31.71
C GLY A 619 45.19 -50.85 33.21
N ASN A 620 46.27 -51.12 33.93
CA ASN A 620 46.43 -50.88 35.36
C ASN A 620 46.97 -49.49 35.69
N THR A 621 47.34 -48.70 34.66
CA THR A 621 47.85 -47.33 34.85
C THR A 621 46.69 -46.36 34.89
N ASN A 622 46.59 -45.56 35.94
CA ASN A 622 45.64 -44.46 36.01
C ASN A 622 46.30 -43.16 35.55
N PHE A 623 45.75 -42.52 34.53
CA PHE A 623 46.09 -41.15 34.15
C PHE A 623 45.07 -40.21 34.80
N SER A 624 45.56 -39.26 35.60
CA SER A 624 44.72 -38.24 36.23
C SER A 624 44.97 -36.89 35.55
N ASN A 625 44.06 -36.50 34.66
CA ASN A 625 44.13 -35.25 33.90
C ASN A 625 45.50 -34.98 33.25
N LEU A 626 46.09 -35.98 32.59
CA LEU A 626 47.37 -35.81 31.91
C LEU A 626 47.19 -34.86 30.72
N SER A 627 47.72 -33.64 30.85
CA SER A 627 47.80 -32.68 29.75
C SER A 627 48.91 -33.09 28.79
N ILE A 628 48.53 -33.30 27.53
CA ILE A 628 49.44 -33.77 26.49
C ILE A 628 48.98 -33.27 25.14
N ASN A 629 49.91 -32.96 24.26
CA ASN A 629 49.59 -32.56 22.90
C ASN A 629 49.58 -33.77 21.97
N VAL A 630 48.60 -33.78 21.06
CA VAL A 630 48.69 -34.52 19.81
C VAL A 630 49.31 -33.63 18.75
N TYR A 631 49.87 -34.22 17.70
CA TYR A 631 50.46 -33.46 16.61
C TYR A 631 50.24 -34.13 15.26
N ILE A 632 50.11 -33.32 14.20
CA ILE A 632 49.91 -33.82 12.84
C ILE A 632 51.18 -34.53 12.37
N ILE A 633 51.02 -35.77 11.90
CA ILE A 633 52.11 -36.57 11.31
C ILE A 633 52.01 -36.71 9.78
N GLY A 634 50.85 -36.36 9.20
CA GLY A 634 50.63 -36.30 7.77
C GLY A 634 49.17 -36.03 7.39
N PHE A 635 48.95 -35.59 6.15
CA PHE A 635 47.64 -35.43 5.53
C PHE A 635 47.46 -36.50 4.46
N ASN A 636 46.28 -37.14 4.41
CA ASN A 636 45.95 -38.19 3.42
C ASN A 636 47.07 -39.23 3.25
N HIS A 637 47.68 -39.64 4.37
CA HIS A 637 48.83 -40.53 4.35
C HIS A 637 48.44 -41.87 3.71
N ASN A 638 49.17 -42.28 2.67
CA ASN A 638 48.95 -43.55 1.97
C ASN A 638 47.46 -43.75 1.56
N SER A 639 46.80 -42.68 1.12
CA SER A 639 45.33 -42.62 0.98
C SER A 639 44.71 -43.69 0.07
N ALA A 640 45.47 -44.19 -0.92
CA ALA A 640 45.04 -45.30 -1.77
C ALA A 640 44.75 -46.60 -0.99
N ARG A 641 45.31 -46.74 0.22
CA ARG A 641 45.11 -47.90 1.11
C ARG A 641 44.41 -47.53 2.40
N GLU A 642 44.70 -46.35 2.94
CA GLU A 642 44.24 -45.92 4.27
C GLU A 642 43.00 -45.01 4.23
N GLY A 643 42.61 -44.59 3.02
CA GLY A 643 41.46 -43.76 2.73
C GLY A 643 41.80 -42.27 2.55
N ASN A 644 40.98 -41.56 1.79
CA ASN A 644 41.09 -40.12 1.57
C ASN A 644 40.49 -39.31 2.75
N ASN A 645 40.71 -38.00 2.73
CA ASN A 645 40.10 -37.01 3.62
C ASN A 645 40.38 -37.33 5.10
N ARG A 646 41.67 -37.49 5.43
CA ARG A 646 42.16 -37.84 6.77
C ARG A 646 43.33 -36.96 7.18
N ILE A 647 43.26 -36.45 8.40
CA ILE A 647 44.40 -35.81 9.07
C ILE A 647 44.94 -36.83 10.07
N HIS A 648 46.20 -37.25 9.90
CA HIS A 648 46.82 -38.23 10.75
C HIS A 648 47.54 -37.52 11.89
N PHE A 649 47.25 -37.95 13.11
CA PHE A 649 47.84 -37.42 14.33
C PHE A 649 48.63 -38.47 15.06
N LYS A 650 49.54 -38.02 15.93
CA LYS A 650 50.19 -38.85 16.93
C LYS A 650 50.01 -38.26 18.32
N ILE A 651 49.72 -39.12 19.29
CA ILE A 651 49.58 -38.74 20.69
C ILE A 651 50.98 -38.75 21.32
N GLY A 652 51.43 -37.61 21.85
CA GLY A 652 52.65 -37.57 22.63
C GLY A 652 53.57 -36.39 22.38
N LYS A 653 53.19 -35.19 22.81
CA LYS A 653 54.13 -34.08 23.05
C LYS A 653 53.86 -33.39 24.39
N ILE A 654 54.90 -33.12 25.17
CA ILE A 654 54.85 -32.28 26.39
C ILE A 654 55.97 -31.26 26.29
N GLY A 655 55.63 -29.96 26.32
CA GLY A 655 56.61 -28.90 26.14
C GLY A 655 57.39 -28.97 24.82
N GLY A 656 56.75 -29.44 23.74
CA GLY A 656 57.37 -29.64 22.42
C GLY A 656 58.16 -30.95 22.27
N THR A 657 58.53 -31.60 23.39
CA THR A 657 59.25 -32.87 23.40
C THR A 657 58.32 -34.03 23.07
N GLN A 658 58.71 -34.89 22.11
CA GLN A 658 57.99 -36.13 21.81
C GLN A 658 58.05 -37.09 22.99
N VAL A 659 56.91 -37.59 23.43
CA VAL A 659 56.82 -38.49 24.58
C VAL A 659 56.05 -39.76 24.25
N ALA A 660 56.30 -40.80 25.04
CA ALA A 660 55.50 -42.00 25.08
C ALA A 660 54.85 -42.15 26.47
N LEU A 661 53.63 -42.68 26.46
CA LEU A 661 52.95 -43.10 27.68
C LEU A 661 53.70 -44.32 28.23
N CYS A 662 53.95 -44.34 29.54
CA CYS A 662 54.67 -45.43 30.20
C CYS A 662 53.90 -45.83 31.45
N ASP A 663 53.82 -47.13 31.73
CA ASP A 663 53.30 -47.59 33.01
C ASP A 663 54.42 -47.67 34.07
N ALA A 664 54.04 -48.03 35.30
CA ALA A 664 54.98 -48.24 36.40
C ALA A 664 55.89 -49.47 36.19
N GLN A 665 55.62 -50.31 35.18
CA GLN A 665 56.36 -51.54 34.88
C GLN A 665 57.31 -51.38 33.69
N TYR A 666 57.52 -50.16 33.20
CA TYR A 666 58.42 -49.88 32.09
C TYR A 666 59.79 -50.60 32.22
N GLN A 667 60.23 -51.27 31.15
CA GLN A 667 61.45 -52.10 31.09
C GLN A 667 61.45 -53.38 31.93
N THR A 668 60.30 -53.86 32.38
CA THR A 668 60.18 -55.14 33.08
C THR A 668 59.30 -56.12 32.32
N SER A 669 59.55 -57.41 32.54
CA SER A 669 58.74 -58.52 32.00
C SER A 669 57.43 -58.68 32.73
N GLN A 670 56.32 -58.77 31.99
CA GLN A 670 54.96 -58.86 32.51
C GLN A 670 54.21 -60.04 31.91
N SER A 671 53.79 -60.98 32.75
CA SER A 671 53.05 -62.18 32.32
C SER A 671 51.52 -62.02 32.35
N ASN A 672 51.03 -60.84 32.73
CA ASN A 672 49.61 -60.56 32.92
C ASN A 672 49.14 -59.44 31.99
N ASN A 673 47.84 -59.41 31.70
CA ASN A 673 47.21 -58.25 31.06
C ASN A 673 47.21 -57.05 32.01
N GLY A 674 47.15 -55.83 31.45
CA GLY A 674 47.04 -54.57 32.19
C GLY A 674 48.28 -53.69 32.11
N TYR A 675 49.34 -54.12 31.44
CA TYR A 675 50.59 -53.38 31.29
C TYR A 675 50.81 -52.95 29.84
N PHE A 676 51.83 -52.13 29.58
CA PHE A 676 52.10 -51.57 28.25
C PHE A 676 52.96 -52.51 27.40
N ASN A 677 52.68 -53.82 27.49
CA ASN A 677 53.31 -54.89 26.73
C ASN A 677 52.54 -55.19 25.44
N MET A 678 53.19 -55.87 24.49
CA MET A 678 52.53 -56.30 23.25
C MET A 678 51.59 -57.47 23.51
N ASN A 679 52.09 -58.50 24.22
CA ASN A 679 51.36 -59.69 24.62
C ASN A 679 51.79 -60.12 26.04
N PRO A 680 50.89 -60.65 26.88
CA PRO A 680 51.25 -61.15 28.23
C PRO A 680 52.08 -62.43 28.18
N ASN A 681 51.95 -63.23 27.12
CA ASN A 681 52.84 -64.35 26.87
C ASN A 681 54.07 -63.86 26.08
N ASN A 682 55.23 -64.45 26.35
CA ASN A 682 56.44 -64.20 25.58
C ASN A 682 56.31 -64.84 24.18
N SER A 683 55.49 -64.27 23.31
CA SER A 683 55.20 -64.76 21.96
C SER A 683 54.68 -63.62 21.08
N ASN A 684 55.06 -63.63 19.81
CA ASN A 684 54.49 -62.76 18.78
C ASN A 684 53.43 -63.45 17.91
N SER A 685 53.04 -64.68 18.25
CA SER A 685 51.96 -65.40 17.56
C SER A 685 50.65 -64.60 17.59
N GLY A 686 49.95 -64.57 16.46
CA GLY A 686 48.77 -63.75 16.22
C GLY A 686 49.08 -62.34 15.70
N GLY A 687 50.37 -61.98 15.61
CA GLY A 687 50.86 -60.72 15.05
C GLY A 687 50.21 -59.47 15.67
N TRP A 688 50.17 -58.37 14.92
CA TRP A 688 49.48 -57.15 15.35
C TRP A 688 47.99 -57.38 15.59
N ALA A 689 47.30 -58.02 14.63
CA ALA A 689 45.85 -58.23 14.64
C ALA A 689 45.31 -58.81 15.95
N ASN A 690 45.97 -59.82 16.49
CA ASN A 690 45.53 -60.53 17.70
C ASN A 690 46.30 -60.14 18.96
N SER A 691 47.20 -59.16 18.88
CA SER A 691 47.95 -58.71 20.06
C SER A 691 47.06 -58.16 21.17
N TYR A 692 47.44 -58.41 22.43
CA TYR A 692 46.79 -57.80 23.59
C TYR A 692 46.79 -56.26 23.48
N HIS A 693 47.92 -55.71 23.04
CA HIS A 693 48.15 -54.28 22.89
C HIS A 693 47.13 -53.60 21.98
N ARG A 694 47.00 -54.09 20.73
CA ARG A 694 46.05 -53.55 19.77
C ARG A 694 44.61 -53.68 20.27
N ARG A 695 44.25 -54.88 20.70
CA ARG A 695 42.84 -55.24 20.96
C ARG A 695 42.33 -54.63 22.25
N THR A 696 43.11 -54.74 23.32
CA THR A 696 42.66 -54.41 24.69
C THR A 696 43.26 -53.10 25.18
N LEU A 697 44.59 -52.94 25.11
CA LEU A 697 45.25 -51.76 25.66
C LEU A 697 44.89 -50.50 24.90
N LEU A 698 45.01 -50.52 23.57
CA LEU A 698 44.55 -49.42 22.71
C LEU A 698 43.02 -49.38 22.58
N GLY A 699 42.36 -50.54 22.66
CA GLY A 699 40.89 -50.62 22.68
C GLY A 699 40.22 -50.87 21.32
N ASN A 700 40.95 -51.38 20.32
CA ASN A 700 40.39 -51.62 18.96
C ASN A 700 39.41 -52.82 18.87
N THR A 701 38.96 -53.38 19.99
CA THR A 701 37.80 -54.30 20.03
C THR A 701 36.45 -53.57 20.12
N GLY A 702 36.46 -52.28 20.48
CA GLY A 702 35.27 -51.43 20.47
C GLY A 702 35.38 -50.31 19.42
N THR A 703 34.61 -49.24 19.63
CA THR A 703 34.57 -48.07 18.75
C THR A 703 34.78 -46.79 19.58
N PRO A 704 35.09 -45.64 18.96
CA PRO A 704 35.21 -44.38 19.69
C PRO A 704 33.92 -43.98 20.44
N THR A 705 32.75 -44.38 19.93
CA THR A 705 31.45 -44.13 20.59
C THR A 705 31.09 -45.17 21.66
N SER A 706 31.77 -46.33 21.67
CA SER A 706 31.60 -47.38 22.67
C SER A 706 32.96 -48.02 22.97
N PRO A 707 33.88 -47.29 23.65
CA PRO A 707 35.24 -47.77 23.86
C PRO A 707 35.27 -48.80 25.00
N PRO A 708 36.10 -49.86 24.89
CA PRO A 708 36.27 -50.82 25.98
C PRO A 708 36.80 -50.14 27.24
N SER A 709 36.27 -50.49 28.42
CA SER A 709 36.75 -49.95 29.69
C SER A 709 38.24 -50.25 29.89
N ASN A 710 38.95 -49.35 30.58
CA ASN A 710 40.38 -49.43 30.85
C ASN A 710 41.27 -49.49 29.60
N SER A 711 40.80 -48.99 28.45
CA SER A 711 41.60 -48.83 27.23
C SER A 711 42.03 -47.38 27.04
N LEU A 712 43.09 -47.16 26.25
CA LEU A 712 43.51 -45.82 25.87
C LEU A 712 42.40 -45.08 25.11
N LEU A 713 41.66 -45.77 24.24
CA LEU A 713 40.50 -45.17 23.57
C LEU A 713 39.50 -44.62 24.60
N ALA A 714 39.16 -45.37 25.65
CA ALA A 714 38.27 -44.91 26.72
C ALA A 714 38.83 -43.71 27.53
N ALA A 715 40.16 -43.60 27.64
CA ALA A 715 40.81 -42.51 28.38
C ALA A 715 40.97 -41.20 27.57
N LEU A 716 40.72 -41.22 26.26
CA LEU A 716 40.74 -40.01 25.41
C LEU A 716 39.51 -39.12 25.64
N PRO A 717 39.60 -37.80 25.36
CA PRO A 717 38.45 -36.90 25.40
C PRO A 717 37.30 -37.36 24.47
N ALA A 718 36.06 -37.19 24.93
CA ALA A 718 34.88 -37.65 24.19
C ALA A 718 34.67 -36.89 22.86
N ASP A 719 34.98 -35.60 22.83
CA ASP A 719 34.92 -34.74 21.64
C ASP A 719 35.99 -35.12 20.59
N LEU A 720 37.20 -35.52 21.02
CA LEU A 720 38.18 -36.14 20.14
C LEU A 720 37.65 -37.47 19.58
N ARG A 721 37.14 -38.36 20.45
CA ARG A 721 36.61 -39.66 19.99
C ARG A 721 35.51 -39.51 18.96
N ALA A 722 34.65 -38.52 19.10
CA ALA A 722 33.55 -38.26 18.17
C ALA A 722 34.00 -37.96 16.74
N VAL A 723 35.27 -37.56 16.53
CA VAL A 723 35.81 -37.22 15.22
C VAL A 723 36.78 -38.24 14.67
N MET A 724 37.15 -39.27 15.43
CA MET A 724 38.10 -40.29 14.99
C MET A 724 37.55 -41.10 13.81
N LYS A 725 38.39 -41.28 12.79
CA LYS A 725 38.13 -42.12 11.62
C LYS A 725 38.86 -43.45 11.76
N ALA A 726 38.20 -44.52 11.32
CA ALA A 726 38.86 -45.80 11.16
C ALA A 726 39.91 -45.73 10.04
N VAL A 727 41.07 -46.36 10.27
CA VAL A 727 42.20 -46.40 9.35
C VAL A 727 42.56 -47.84 9.07
N THR A 728 42.68 -48.18 7.78
CA THR A 728 43.23 -49.47 7.35
C THR A 728 44.74 -49.46 7.53
N LYS A 729 45.28 -50.33 8.38
CA LYS A 729 46.72 -50.47 8.61
C LYS A 729 47.19 -51.85 8.22
N TYR A 730 48.38 -51.93 7.62
CA TYR A 730 48.99 -53.19 7.22
C TYR A 730 50.16 -53.50 8.15
N SER A 731 50.25 -54.75 8.61
CA SER A 731 51.36 -55.31 9.38
C SER A 731 51.33 -56.84 9.30
N ASP A 732 52.38 -57.49 9.76
CA ASP A 732 52.33 -58.93 10.02
C ASP A 732 51.29 -59.24 11.11
N ASN A 733 50.21 -59.89 10.69
CA ASN A 733 49.05 -60.22 11.53
C ASN A 733 48.99 -61.70 11.93
N THR A 734 50.04 -62.47 11.61
CA THR A 734 50.14 -63.89 11.96
C THR A 734 51.26 -64.12 12.98
N GLY A 735 52.41 -63.45 12.80
CA GLY A 735 53.62 -63.63 13.60
C GLY A 735 54.22 -65.04 13.51
N GLY A 736 54.99 -65.44 14.53
CA GLY A 736 55.59 -66.77 14.61
C GLY A 736 57.00 -66.89 14.02
N GLY A 737 57.73 -65.77 13.84
CA GLY A 737 59.14 -65.79 13.43
C GLY A 737 59.40 -66.24 12.00
N SER A 738 58.46 -65.96 11.10
CA SER A 738 58.62 -66.21 9.66
C SER A 738 58.48 -64.92 8.86
N ASN A 739 59.41 -64.70 7.91
CA ASN A 739 59.35 -63.58 6.98
C ASN A 739 58.45 -63.91 5.77
N THR A 740 57.19 -64.27 6.03
CA THR A 740 56.23 -64.72 5.01
C THR A 740 55.35 -63.57 4.53
N ALA A 741 55.35 -63.29 3.22
CA ALA A 741 54.63 -62.14 2.67
C ALA A 741 53.11 -62.19 2.89
N SER A 742 52.48 -63.37 2.82
CA SER A 742 51.04 -63.52 3.04
C SER A 742 50.59 -63.27 4.48
N TYR A 743 51.52 -63.13 5.44
CA TYR A 743 51.18 -62.77 6.82
C TYR A 743 50.92 -61.26 6.97
N VAL A 744 51.40 -60.46 6.01
CA VAL A 744 51.10 -59.03 5.96
C VAL A 744 49.70 -58.83 5.42
N THR A 745 48.76 -58.56 6.32
CA THR A 745 47.36 -58.29 5.98
C THR A 745 46.92 -56.99 6.64
N SER A 746 45.68 -56.57 6.38
CA SER A 746 45.15 -55.32 6.94
C SER A 746 44.39 -55.55 8.25
N THR A 747 44.46 -54.56 9.13
CA THR A 747 43.55 -54.35 10.26
C THR A 747 42.85 -53.00 10.09
N THR A 748 41.68 -52.87 10.71
CA THR A 748 40.99 -51.58 10.83
C THR A 748 41.17 -51.09 12.26
N ASP A 749 41.82 -49.93 12.41
CA ASP A 749 42.25 -49.40 13.70
C ASP A 749 41.78 -47.94 13.87
N TYR A 750 41.36 -47.58 15.08
CA TYR A 750 41.13 -46.18 15.49
C TYR A 750 42.36 -45.60 16.18
N LEU A 751 43.04 -46.43 16.97
CA LEU A 751 44.36 -46.17 17.52
C LEU A 751 45.33 -47.22 16.98
N PHE A 752 46.46 -46.79 16.44
CA PHE A 752 47.48 -47.70 15.92
C PHE A 752 48.86 -47.28 16.40
N GLU A 753 49.71 -48.25 16.72
CA GLU A 753 51.14 -47.95 16.79
C GLU A 753 51.69 -47.80 15.38
N LEU A 754 52.71 -46.97 15.20
CA LEU A 754 53.37 -46.84 13.91
C LEU A 754 54.16 -48.11 13.59
N ALA A 755 54.25 -48.45 12.32
CA ALA A 755 55.11 -49.54 11.84
C ALA A 755 56.57 -49.10 11.78
N GLU A 756 57.50 -50.07 11.74
CA GLU A 756 58.93 -49.77 11.58
C GLU A 756 59.19 -48.93 10.32
N PHE A 757 58.60 -49.30 9.18
CA PHE A 757 58.75 -48.55 7.94
C PHE A 757 58.16 -47.13 8.02
N GLU A 758 57.04 -46.96 8.72
CA GLU A 758 56.38 -45.66 8.89
C GLU A 758 57.24 -44.65 9.68
N TYR A 759 58.05 -45.12 10.63
CA TYR A 759 59.06 -44.32 11.32
C TYR A 759 60.30 -44.09 10.47
N HIS A 760 60.83 -45.16 9.87
CA HIS A 760 62.20 -45.19 9.38
C HIS A 760 62.34 -44.94 7.87
N GLY A 761 61.28 -45.15 7.09
CA GLY A 761 61.34 -45.20 5.63
C GLY A 761 62.14 -46.40 5.09
N ALA A 762 62.52 -47.30 5.98
CA ALA A 762 63.31 -48.50 5.72
C ALA A 762 62.94 -49.58 6.74
N ARG A 763 63.22 -50.83 6.41
CA ARG A 763 62.97 -51.97 7.28
C ARG A 763 64.28 -52.59 7.80
N THR A 764 64.32 -52.95 9.08
CA THR A 764 65.40 -53.66 9.77
C THR A 764 64.94 -55.01 10.31
N TYR A 765 63.88 -55.04 11.15
CA TYR A 765 63.42 -56.26 11.82
C TYR A 765 62.03 -56.72 11.37
N ALA A 766 61.23 -55.81 10.81
CA ALA A 766 59.88 -56.12 10.36
C ALA A 766 59.85 -57.12 9.19
N ASN A 767 58.68 -57.72 8.98
CA ASN A 767 58.39 -58.55 7.81
C ASN A 767 58.65 -57.72 6.54
N SER A 768 59.46 -58.24 5.63
CA SER A 768 59.92 -57.51 4.45
C SER A 768 58.80 -57.15 3.47
N ALA A 769 57.62 -57.78 3.57
CA ALA A 769 56.48 -57.41 2.76
C ALA A 769 55.75 -56.15 3.28
N GLU A 770 55.93 -55.75 4.55
CA GLU A 770 55.25 -54.57 5.14
C GLU A 770 55.54 -53.29 4.35
N GLN A 771 56.77 -53.11 3.87
CA GLN A 771 57.19 -51.94 3.08
C GLN A 771 56.41 -51.76 1.76
N ASN A 772 55.76 -52.81 1.24
CA ASN A 772 54.99 -52.74 -0.01
C ASN A 772 53.58 -52.16 0.21
N TYR A 773 53.15 -52.02 1.47
CA TYR A 773 51.81 -51.58 1.86
C TYR A 773 51.83 -50.31 2.71
N GLN A 774 53.00 -49.88 3.18
CA GLN A 774 53.19 -48.76 4.09
C GLN A 774 53.97 -47.63 3.40
N GLN A 775 53.83 -46.41 3.91
CA GLN A 775 54.65 -45.26 3.52
C GLN A 775 55.30 -44.65 4.76
N GLN A 776 56.42 -43.94 4.61
CA GLN A 776 56.96 -43.17 5.74
C GLN A 776 56.04 -41.97 6.02
N TYR A 777 55.76 -41.67 7.29
CA TYR A 777 54.99 -40.45 7.61
C TYR A 777 55.80 -39.19 7.29
N ALA A 778 55.14 -38.19 6.70
CA ALA A 778 55.73 -36.92 6.29
C ALA A 778 56.52 -36.25 7.43
N TYR A 779 56.03 -36.36 8.67
CA TYR A 779 56.75 -35.84 9.85
C TYR A 779 58.17 -36.40 9.99
N TYR A 780 58.36 -37.72 9.85
CA TYR A 780 59.71 -38.31 9.96
C TYR A 780 60.50 -38.21 8.65
N GLN A 781 59.81 -38.18 7.50
CA GLN A 781 60.45 -37.91 6.21
C GLN A 781 61.10 -36.52 6.19
N ALA A 782 60.50 -35.54 6.88
CA ALA A 782 61.07 -34.20 7.08
C ALA A 782 62.28 -34.16 8.04
N GLY A 783 62.75 -35.30 8.55
CA GLY A 783 63.93 -35.38 9.41
C GLY A 783 63.67 -35.09 10.89
N ASN A 784 62.41 -34.99 11.33
CA ASN A 784 62.09 -34.82 12.75
C ASN A 784 62.58 -36.02 13.59
N SER A 785 62.92 -35.75 14.86
CA SER A 785 63.43 -36.76 15.79
C SER A 785 62.48 -37.94 15.94
N LYS A 786 63.05 -39.15 16.07
CA LYS A 786 62.33 -40.39 16.38
C LYS A 786 62.43 -40.76 17.87
N ILE A 787 63.24 -40.01 18.62
CA ILE A 787 63.45 -40.24 20.05
C ILE A 787 62.20 -39.80 20.80
N HIS A 788 61.69 -40.69 21.65
CA HIS A 788 60.61 -40.41 22.57
C HIS A 788 61.16 -40.36 23.99
N TYR A 789 60.50 -39.58 24.84
CA TYR A 789 60.80 -39.48 26.26
C TYR A 789 59.62 -40.00 27.09
N LYS A 790 59.86 -40.35 28.34
CA LYS A 790 58.76 -40.77 29.22
C LYS A 790 57.84 -39.58 29.50
N HIS A 791 56.52 -39.75 29.36
CA HIS A 791 55.54 -38.69 29.66
C HIS A 791 55.64 -38.16 31.11
N ASN A 792 56.02 -39.01 32.06
CA ASN A 792 56.21 -38.66 33.48
C ASN A 792 57.65 -38.27 33.85
N ALA A 793 58.58 -38.28 32.89
CA ALA A 793 59.97 -37.89 33.07
C ALA A 793 60.56 -37.47 31.71
N THR A 794 60.17 -36.29 31.21
CA THR A 794 60.41 -35.84 29.82
C THR A 794 61.88 -35.64 29.44
N GLY A 795 62.81 -35.73 30.40
CA GLY A 795 64.27 -35.78 30.15
C GLY A 795 64.84 -37.20 30.00
N THR A 796 64.05 -38.25 30.22
CA THR A 796 64.48 -39.66 30.11
C THR A 796 63.95 -40.29 28.84
N ALA A 797 64.85 -40.70 27.93
CA ALA A 797 64.47 -41.37 26.69
C ALA A 797 63.74 -42.70 26.95
N ALA A 798 62.79 -43.03 26.09
CA ALA A 798 61.96 -44.23 26.17
C ALA A 798 61.97 -44.99 24.83
N GLY A 799 62.17 -46.30 24.89
CA GLY A 799 61.81 -47.20 23.80
C GLY A 799 60.28 -47.30 23.64
N VAL A 800 59.79 -47.32 22.40
CA VAL A 800 58.36 -47.23 22.05
C VAL A 800 57.97 -48.33 21.09
N TRP A 801 56.89 -49.05 21.38
CA TRP A 801 56.42 -50.14 20.55
C TRP A 801 56.09 -49.72 19.11
N CYS A 802 56.32 -50.63 18.18
CA CYS A 802 55.78 -50.57 16.83
C CYS A 802 54.76 -51.70 16.66
N ARG A 803 53.79 -51.52 15.76
CA ARG A 803 52.88 -52.62 15.40
C ARG A 803 53.54 -53.76 14.61
N SER A 804 54.69 -53.49 13.98
CA SER A 804 55.42 -54.50 13.20
C SER A 804 55.97 -55.63 14.07
N VAL A 805 55.86 -56.87 13.60
CA VAL A 805 56.39 -58.07 14.27
C VAL A 805 57.87 -58.27 13.91
N ASN A 806 58.69 -58.77 14.84
CA ASN A 806 60.04 -59.22 14.50
C ASN A 806 59.96 -60.49 13.63
N ALA A 807 60.28 -60.38 12.34
CA ALA A 807 60.17 -61.47 11.39
C ALA A 807 61.23 -62.57 11.62
N GLY A 808 62.32 -62.28 12.33
CA GLY A 808 63.42 -63.21 12.59
C GLY A 808 63.29 -64.03 13.87
N GLY A 809 62.21 -63.88 14.65
CA GLY A 809 62.03 -64.61 15.90
C GLY A 809 60.58 -64.77 16.31
N THR A 810 60.28 -65.73 17.19
CA THR A 810 58.91 -66.09 17.62
C THR A 810 58.41 -65.30 18.83
N TYR A 811 59.26 -64.47 19.42
CA TYR A 811 59.02 -63.87 20.74
C TYR A 811 58.82 -62.35 20.73
N GLY A 812 59.20 -61.65 19.65
CA GLY A 812 59.39 -60.20 19.70
C GLY A 812 58.54 -59.40 18.73
N PHE A 813 58.34 -58.14 19.07
CA PHE A 813 57.81 -57.08 18.21
C PHE A 813 58.87 -56.00 18.01
N CYS A 814 58.75 -55.24 16.92
CA CYS A 814 59.63 -54.12 16.64
C CYS A 814 59.32 -52.94 17.57
N LEU A 815 60.30 -52.10 17.81
CA LEU A 815 60.16 -50.88 18.59
C LEU A 815 61.19 -49.82 18.14
N VAL A 816 60.91 -48.55 18.39
CA VAL A 816 61.91 -47.48 18.27
C VAL A 816 62.67 -47.40 19.59
N TYR A 817 63.99 -47.58 19.56
CA TYR A 817 64.81 -47.61 20.78
C TYR A 817 65.09 -46.20 21.32
N THR A 818 65.71 -46.10 22.49
CA THR A 818 65.98 -44.82 23.19
C THR A 818 66.89 -43.88 22.40
N ASN A 819 67.65 -44.38 21.43
CA ASN A 819 68.46 -43.59 20.51
C ASN A 819 67.74 -43.24 19.19
N GLY A 820 66.45 -43.59 19.04
CA GLY A 820 65.66 -43.35 17.83
C GLY A 820 65.90 -44.36 16.70
N GLY A 821 66.74 -45.37 16.90
CA GLY A 821 66.98 -46.46 15.95
C GLY A 821 65.90 -47.54 15.99
N ALA A 822 65.77 -48.30 14.90
CA ALA A 822 64.94 -49.51 14.90
C ALA A 822 65.54 -50.55 15.84
N ASN A 823 64.70 -51.25 16.60
CA ASN A 823 65.08 -52.38 17.44
C ASN A 823 63.88 -53.35 17.57
N ASN A 824 64.05 -54.45 18.28
CA ASN A 824 62.96 -55.35 18.64
C ASN A 824 63.14 -55.84 20.08
N TYR A 825 62.04 -56.23 20.72
CA TYR A 825 62.09 -56.78 22.06
C TYR A 825 60.98 -57.79 22.31
N SER A 826 61.16 -58.64 23.31
CA SER A 826 60.20 -59.66 23.69
C SER A 826 58.83 -59.06 24.04
N ALA A 827 57.77 -59.69 23.52
CA ALA A 827 56.40 -59.16 23.52
C ALA A 827 55.81 -58.88 24.92
N TYR A 828 56.31 -59.57 25.93
CA TYR A 828 55.86 -59.51 27.33
C TYR A 828 56.52 -58.40 28.15
N TYR A 829 57.46 -57.65 27.60
CA TYR A 829 57.99 -56.49 28.31
C TYR A 829 57.09 -55.28 28.20
N SER A 830 56.99 -54.49 29.26
CA SER A 830 56.34 -53.18 29.19
C SER A 830 57.29 -52.12 28.62
N TRP A 831 56.84 -51.38 27.62
CA TRP A 831 57.58 -50.28 26.99
C TRP A 831 56.66 -49.06 26.76
N GLY A 832 57.16 -48.05 26.04
CA GLY A 832 56.40 -46.86 25.72
C GLY A 832 55.30 -47.10 24.68
N VAL A 833 54.17 -46.42 24.87
CA VAL A 833 52.99 -46.39 23.99
C VAL A 833 52.90 -45.00 23.35
N ALA A 834 52.91 -44.89 22.03
CA ALA A 834 52.82 -43.62 21.32
C ALA A 834 51.94 -43.73 20.05
N PRO A 835 50.64 -43.94 20.23
CA PRO A 835 49.76 -44.30 19.13
C PRO A 835 49.41 -43.10 18.26
N GLY A 836 49.17 -43.39 16.99
CA GLY A 836 48.52 -42.51 16.04
C GLY A 836 47.02 -42.76 15.94
N PHE A 837 46.32 -41.77 15.39
CA PHE A 837 44.92 -41.83 14.99
C PHE A 837 44.69 -40.95 13.76
N ALA A 838 43.51 -41.04 13.14
CA ALA A 838 43.06 -40.10 12.13
C ALA A 838 41.75 -39.43 12.54
N ALA A 839 41.59 -38.16 12.16
CA ALA A 839 40.31 -37.43 12.23
C ALA A 839 39.88 -37.01 10.82
#